data_AF-A0A397A6Z5-F1
#
_entry.id   AF-A0A397A6Z5-F1
#
_cell.length_a   1.000
_cell.length_b   1.000
_cell.length_c   1.000
_cell.angle_alpha   90.00
_cell.angle_beta   90.00
_cell.angle_gamma   90.00
#
_symmetry.space_group_name_H-M   'P 1'
#
loop_
_entity.id
_entity.type
_entity.pdbx_description
1 polymer ?
#
loop_
_entity_poly.entity_id
_entity_poly.type
_entity_poly.pdbx_seq_one_letter_code
_entity_poly.pdbx_strand_id
1 'polypeptide(L)'
;ETVIQASSIRLKNVNGAARAMVTDDLRREFDQFWHAHHDTPLAGRDVILSSICPQVYGLFIVKLAVALTVIGGCAAGLTCTAVKDGGEWMLEAGALVLADSITSHDRASIHEAMEQQTLSVAKAGLVCQLNTRTTVFAVTNPKGRRFDIILVLLDTVHKEDAVVAVYITETSKSADSMLGYESVLHKSFSADPTTEYYQHEHVILTHLVLTELATTPPPSTSPRNPSTTAPVSQQPTHISSQVVNATQEDRMTSYPNGFRECWGDYREEEDLEVASQQLYKHQKSLPKLPVPSLADTCALYLQTVRPLTTDAEFVATKAAVHAFLKGPLGPVLQKRLEARAASRPNSSYLAEWWNTLGYLHVRDPVVFNVSYFFHFSDSVHLAQRSQVGRAASLLVASMAFRNQVASGTRPPETLGKGQTPLCSTAYKYMFNACRIPRRDADSYRIYDPSTHHHVVVMRHNKFFKVHQGPTPLSFLEWTSILTHILDVAGSIESSVGVLSSENRDVWADARTQLLADGNAATLRDIESAVLLLCLDDDAPTSRTDVSRALWHGNGRNRFYDKCIQLVVFGNGKAGLLAEHSMLDGMAMSVYADFILTGLHKQTIDLGDTTLTHAALVARLPAVTPLKVHMSAATLQAIASAERTFDATVAGHDVHVESFFGYGNHAIKSFQCSPDAFVQMAIQLAGRKHWGKSVATYEASQVRVFLHGRTETTRSCSSASHAFANMMVQTSPVDQLSVKVTLGLLLYPYDKPYCFFTAQAGLCRDACNAHVKYMKIAAQSKGVDRHLLGLRLCLQPGESAALFDDPVFARSKYWQVRLTARCFLGMWSSFMGQISTSHLTHDLFDGWGWGEVVPDGVGIAYSIKKNSVHFNIACRKAIDGQPSVARSFGHLLEESLLEMRHVMETDQALKLTAKL
;
A
#
# COMPACT_ATOMS: atom_id res chain seq x y z
N GLU A 1 -23.72 59.47 33.71
CA GLU A 1 -23.16 60.20 32.53
C GLU A 1 -21.65 60.01 32.50
N THR A 2 -20.98 60.33 31.38
CA THR A 2 -19.59 60.87 31.32
C THR A 2 -19.44 61.65 30.01
N VAL A 3 -18.85 62.85 30.06
CA VAL A 3 -18.64 63.81 28.96
C VAL A 3 -17.49 64.76 29.33
N ILE A 4 -16.82 65.48 28.42
CA ILE A 4 -17.05 65.69 26.97
C ILE A 4 -15.84 65.10 26.17
N GLN A 5 -15.31 65.55 25.01
CA GLN A 5 -15.50 66.71 24.11
C GLN A 5 -15.10 66.33 22.67
N ALA A 6 -15.42 67.17 21.67
CA ALA A 6 -14.88 67.10 20.31
C ALA A 6 -14.43 68.49 19.84
N SER A 7 -13.15 68.63 19.43
CA SER A 7 -12.56 69.93 19.09
C SER A 7 -12.87 70.42 17.67
N SER A 8 -13.23 69.52 16.75
CA SER A 8 -13.92 69.91 15.51
C SER A 8 -14.71 68.74 14.91
N ILE A 9 -15.91 69.03 14.42
CA ILE A 9 -16.59 68.22 13.41
C ILE A 9 -16.64 69.08 12.14
N ARG A 10 -16.21 68.54 11.01
CA ARG A 10 -16.38 69.19 9.71
C ARG A 10 -16.81 68.18 8.65
N LEU A 11 -18.12 67.90 8.62
CA LEU A 11 -18.74 67.25 7.46
C LEU A 11 -18.57 68.18 6.25
N LYS A 12 -17.97 67.68 5.17
CA LYS A 12 -17.97 68.35 3.87
C LYS A 12 -18.51 67.38 2.82
N ASN A 13 -19.80 67.50 2.54
CA ASN A 13 -20.50 66.70 1.54
C ASN A 13 -20.63 67.50 0.23
N VAL A 14 -20.63 66.81 -0.91
CA VAL A 14 -21.08 67.30 -2.23
C VAL A 14 -20.34 68.53 -2.83
N ASN A 15 -19.30 68.28 -3.65
CA ASN A 15 -19.24 68.62 -5.10
C ASN A 15 -17.80 68.63 -5.67
N GLY A 16 -17.68 68.42 -6.99
CA GLY A 16 -16.52 68.84 -7.79
C GLY A 16 -15.67 67.70 -8.38
N ALA A 17 -15.79 67.49 -9.69
CA ALA A 17 -15.16 66.43 -10.47
C ALA A 17 -13.62 66.31 -10.38
N ALA A 18 -13.15 65.06 -10.30
CA ALA A 18 -11.81 64.65 -10.74
C ALA A 18 -11.84 63.18 -11.22
N ARG A 19 -12.48 62.91 -12.37
CA ARG A 19 -12.33 61.61 -13.05
C ARG A 19 -10.91 61.54 -13.62
N ALA A 20 -10.07 60.66 -13.08
CA ALA A 20 -8.90 60.17 -13.79
C ALA A 20 -9.39 59.28 -14.96
N MET A 21 -9.66 59.89 -16.10
CA MET A 21 -9.97 59.14 -17.32
C MET A 21 -8.69 58.47 -17.82
N VAL A 22 -8.75 57.15 -18.02
CA VAL A 22 -7.82 56.48 -18.93
C VAL A 22 -8.10 57.07 -20.31
N THR A 23 -7.16 57.84 -20.84
CA THR A 23 -7.24 58.38 -22.20
C THR A 23 -7.08 57.24 -23.21
N ASP A 24 -7.64 57.41 -24.40
CA ASP A 24 -7.41 56.44 -25.49
C ASP A 24 -5.94 56.44 -25.96
N ASP A 25 -5.17 57.47 -25.60
CA ASP A 25 -3.71 57.51 -25.72
C ASP A 25 -3.01 56.55 -24.76
N LEU A 26 -3.42 56.48 -23.48
CA LEU A 26 -2.90 55.50 -22.52
C LEU A 26 -3.25 54.05 -22.90
N ARG A 27 -4.40 53.84 -23.57
CA ARG A 27 -4.69 52.54 -24.20
C ARG A 27 -3.78 52.27 -25.38
N ARG A 28 -3.62 53.24 -26.30
CA ARG A 28 -2.69 53.12 -27.43
C ARG A 28 -1.27 52.82 -26.98
N GLU A 29 -0.75 53.45 -25.93
CA GLU A 29 0.58 53.15 -25.38
C GLU A 29 0.67 51.69 -24.89
N PHE A 30 -0.34 51.20 -24.17
CA PHE A 30 -0.36 49.82 -23.67
C PHE A 30 -0.51 48.79 -24.81
N ASP A 31 -1.38 49.05 -25.78
CA ASP A 31 -1.59 48.19 -26.95
C ASP A 31 -0.36 48.20 -27.88
N GLN A 32 0.28 49.36 -28.09
CA GLN A 32 1.55 49.48 -28.82
C GLN A 32 2.71 48.81 -28.08
N PHE A 33 2.76 48.92 -26.74
CA PHE A 33 3.76 48.24 -25.92
C PHE A 33 3.71 46.72 -26.13
N TRP A 34 2.51 46.12 -26.11
CA TRP A 34 2.35 44.69 -26.36
C TRP A 34 2.54 44.31 -27.83
N HIS A 35 2.18 45.18 -28.79
CA HIS A 35 2.52 44.97 -30.20
C HIS A 35 4.04 44.98 -30.44
N ALA A 36 4.79 45.83 -29.75
CA ALA A 36 6.26 45.90 -29.85
C ALA A 36 6.96 44.69 -29.20
N HIS A 37 6.32 44.04 -28.23
CA HIS A 37 6.83 42.83 -27.57
C HIS A 37 6.09 41.55 -28.02
N HIS A 38 5.39 41.59 -29.16
CA HIS A 38 4.59 40.49 -29.72
C HIS A 38 5.38 39.16 -29.82
N ASP A 39 6.58 39.19 -30.39
CA ASP A 39 7.45 38.01 -30.56
C ASP A 39 8.25 37.65 -29.30
N THR A 40 8.27 38.53 -28.29
CA THR A 40 9.06 38.39 -27.05
C THR A 40 8.25 38.81 -25.80
N PRO A 41 7.05 38.24 -25.56
CA PRO A 41 6.12 38.76 -24.55
C PRO A 41 6.65 38.63 -23.11
N LEU A 42 7.60 37.73 -22.87
CA LEU A 42 8.30 37.63 -21.58
C LEU A 42 9.19 38.85 -21.29
N ALA A 43 9.82 39.46 -22.31
CA ALA A 43 10.59 40.68 -22.14
C ALA A 43 9.67 41.88 -21.84
N GLY A 44 8.53 41.99 -22.53
CA GLY A 44 7.50 43.00 -22.23
C GLY A 44 6.92 42.85 -20.82
N ARG A 45 6.64 41.61 -20.39
CA ARG A 45 6.26 41.30 -19.00
C ARG A 45 7.31 41.81 -18.01
N ASP A 46 8.58 41.56 -18.28
CA ASP A 46 9.66 41.86 -17.32
C ASP A 46 9.95 43.36 -17.21
N VAL A 47 9.77 44.13 -18.29
CA VAL A 47 9.76 45.60 -18.24
C VAL A 47 8.63 46.10 -17.32
N ILE A 48 7.41 45.55 -17.40
CA ILE A 48 6.30 45.93 -16.51
C ILE A 48 6.55 45.49 -15.05
N LEU A 49 7.10 44.28 -14.82
CA LEU A 49 7.45 43.81 -13.48
C LEU A 49 8.64 44.58 -12.85
N SER A 50 9.44 45.27 -13.66
CA SER A 50 10.52 46.13 -13.19
C SER A 50 10.01 47.45 -12.59
N SER A 51 8.98 48.05 -13.18
CA SER A 51 8.48 49.37 -12.77
C SER A 51 7.58 49.36 -11.53
N ILE A 52 6.95 48.22 -11.23
CA ILE A 52 6.06 48.06 -10.07
C ILE A 52 6.83 48.08 -8.73
N CYS A 53 8.05 47.52 -8.68
CA CYS A 53 8.92 47.51 -7.50
C CYS A 53 10.40 47.38 -7.92
N PRO A 54 11.11 48.50 -8.18
CA PRO A 54 12.46 48.48 -8.73
C PRO A 54 13.55 48.08 -7.73
N GLN A 55 13.33 48.26 -6.42
CA GLN A 55 14.33 47.94 -5.38
C GLN A 55 14.43 46.44 -5.05
N VAL A 56 13.46 45.61 -5.47
CA VAL A 56 13.50 44.16 -5.30
C VAL A 56 14.02 43.51 -6.59
N TYR A 57 15.34 43.41 -6.70
CA TYR A 57 16.02 42.80 -7.84
C TYR A 57 16.14 41.27 -7.67
N GLY A 58 16.13 40.51 -8.77
CA GLY A 58 16.32 39.04 -8.78
C GLY A 58 15.15 38.16 -8.33
N LEU A 59 14.34 38.56 -7.35
CA LEU A 59 13.32 37.68 -6.71
C LEU A 59 12.01 37.53 -7.53
N PHE A 60 12.09 36.87 -8.69
CA PHE A 60 10.96 36.68 -9.61
C PHE A 60 9.76 35.93 -9.02
N ILE A 61 9.98 34.84 -8.27
CA ILE A 61 8.88 34.01 -7.72
C ILE A 61 8.04 34.80 -6.70
N VAL A 62 8.69 35.61 -5.84
CA VAL A 62 8.00 36.43 -4.83
C VAL A 62 7.11 37.48 -5.52
N LYS A 63 7.61 38.16 -6.56
CA LYS A 63 6.83 39.11 -7.36
C LYS A 63 5.62 38.45 -8.02
N LEU A 64 5.79 37.24 -8.57
CA LEU A 64 4.72 36.49 -9.22
C LEU A 64 3.65 36.03 -8.21
N ALA A 65 4.07 35.55 -7.04
CA ALA A 65 3.15 35.14 -5.97
C ALA A 65 2.28 36.31 -5.48
N VAL A 66 2.88 37.47 -5.17
CA VAL A 66 2.14 38.67 -4.75
C VAL A 66 1.15 39.12 -5.84
N ALA A 67 1.55 39.11 -7.11
CA ALA A 67 0.66 39.45 -8.21
C ALA A 67 -0.53 38.48 -8.32
N LEU A 68 -0.29 37.18 -8.22
CA LEU A 68 -1.35 36.15 -8.27
C LEU A 68 -2.33 36.28 -7.08
N THR A 69 -1.84 36.54 -5.87
CA THR A 69 -2.70 36.77 -4.69
C THR A 69 -3.56 38.03 -4.82
N VAL A 70 -3.04 39.10 -5.42
CA VAL A 70 -3.80 40.34 -5.68
C VAL A 70 -4.84 40.17 -6.80
N ILE A 71 -4.61 39.26 -7.74
CA ILE A 71 -5.53 38.97 -8.86
C ILE A 71 -6.61 37.95 -8.47
N GLY A 72 -6.29 36.98 -7.60
CA GLY A 72 -7.12 35.81 -7.28
C GLY A 72 -8.05 35.93 -6.06
N GLY A 73 -8.68 37.10 -5.84
CA GLY A 73 -9.51 37.35 -4.65
C GLY A 73 -10.71 36.40 -4.49
N CYS A 74 -10.95 35.92 -3.25
CA CYS A 74 -12.09 35.08 -2.88
C CYS A 74 -12.93 35.75 -1.78
N ALA A 75 -14.25 35.82 -1.97
CA ALA A 75 -15.16 36.66 -1.19
C ALA A 75 -15.94 35.93 -0.08
N ALA A 76 -15.33 34.93 0.58
CA ALA A 76 -16.00 34.11 1.60
C ALA A 76 -15.26 34.12 2.95
N GLY A 77 -15.87 34.74 3.97
CA GLY A 77 -15.33 34.80 5.33
C GLY A 77 -15.53 33.51 6.15
N LEU A 78 -14.63 33.33 7.12
CA LEU A 78 -14.63 32.37 8.24
C LEU A 78 -15.20 30.97 7.94
N THR A 79 -14.34 30.07 7.45
CA THR A 79 -14.73 28.68 7.22
C THR A 79 -14.84 27.90 8.54
N CYS A 80 -16.06 27.60 8.97
CA CYS A 80 -16.36 26.57 9.96
C CYS A 80 -17.53 25.72 9.43
N THR A 81 -17.37 24.40 9.41
CA THR A 81 -18.34 23.49 8.77
C THR A 81 -19.09 22.70 9.82
N ALA A 82 -20.42 22.74 9.79
CA ALA A 82 -21.25 21.84 10.59
C ALA A 82 -21.31 20.48 9.86
N VAL A 83 -20.54 19.52 10.33
CA VAL A 83 -20.49 18.15 9.81
C VAL A 83 -21.40 17.26 10.66
N LYS A 84 -22.08 16.30 10.05
CA LYS A 84 -22.96 15.37 10.76
C LYS A 84 -22.37 13.97 10.76
N ASP A 85 -21.82 13.55 11.89
CA ASP A 85 -21.25 12.21 12.10
C ASP A 85 -22.00 11.47 13.23
N GLY A 86 -22.10 10.15 13.15
CA GLY A 86 -22.85 9.29 14.08
C GLY A 86 -24.38 9.53 14.18
N GLY A 87 -24.88 10.66 13.66
CA GLY A 87 -26.24 11.15 13.86
C GLY A 87 -26.30 12.49 14.61
N GLU A 88 -25.20 12.93 15.22
CA GLU A 88 -25.04 14.19 15.94
C GLU A 88 -24.32 15.23 15.07
N TRP A 89 -24.33 16.49 15.49
CA TRP A 89 -23.63 17.58 14.79
C TRP A 89 -22.29 17.88 15.46
N MET A 90 -21.25 18.09 14.64
CA MET A 90 -19.92 18.54 15.05
C MET A 90 -19.55 19.79 14.25
N LEU A 91 -18.72 20.67 14.83
CA LEU A 91 -18.12 21.80 14.12
C LEU A 91 -16.66 21.48 13.79
N GLU A 92 -16.34 21.47 12.50
CA GLU A 92 -14.97 21.35 12.00
C GLU A 92 -14.40 22.75 11.71
N ALA A 93 -13.18 23.00 12.20
CA ALA A 93 -12.52 24.30 12.10
C ALA A 93 -11.75 24.45 10.77
N GLY A 94 -11.89 25.61 10.14
CA GLY A 94 -11.16 26.00 8.94
C GLY A 94 -10.56 27.40 9.05
N ALA A 95 -9.91 27.85 7.97
CA ALA A 95 -9.20 29.13 7.94
C ALA A 95 -10.15 30.34 7.79
N LEU A 96 -9.66 31.49 8.25
CA LEU A 96 -10.24 32.81 8.02
C LEU A 96 -9.31 33.60 7.09
N VAL A 97 -9.77 33.86 5.85
CA VAL A 97 -9.12 34.79 4.92
C VAL A 97 -10.04 36.01 4.77
N LEU A 98 -9.72 37.10 5.47
CA LEU A 98 -10.45 38.36 5.35
C LEU A 98 -9.92 39.16 4.15
N ALA A 99 -10.44 38.85 2.96
CA ALA A 99 -10.02 39.46 1.70
C ALA A 99 -11.08 40.29 0.97
N ASP A 100 -12.24 40.59 1.58
CA ASP A 100 -13.13 41.68 1.14
C ASP A 100 -13.99 42.23 2.31
N SER A 101 -14.36 43.51 2.20
CA SER A 101 -15.55 44.18 2.79
C SER A 101 -15.99 43.77 4.20
N ILE A 102 -15.14 44.03 5.21
CA ILE A 102 -15.46 43.90 6.65
C ILE A 102 -16.74 44.68 7.01
N THR A 103 -17.76 43.98 7.52
CA THR A 103 -18.99 44.62 8.03
C THR A 103 -18.83 45.11 9.48
N SER A 104 -19.82 45.86 9.97
CA SER A 104 -19.88 46.26 11.38
C SER A 104 -20.03 45.09 12.35
N HIS A 105 -20.50 43.93 11.89
CA HIS A 105 -20.58 42.70 12.69
C HIS A 105 -19.22 42.00 12.77
N ASP A 106 -18.54 41.82 11.63
CA ASP A 106 -17.22 41.19 11.56
C ASP A 106 -16.18 41.94 12.42
N ARG A 107 -16.28 43.29 12.45
CA ARG A 107 -15.42 44.11 13.31
C ARG A 107 -15.55 43.77 14.79
N ALA A 108 -16.74 43.38 15.27
CA ALA A 108 -16.94 43.00 16.66
C ALA A 108 -16.22 41.68 16.99
N SER A 109 -16.35 40.66 16.14
CA SER A 109 -15.67 39.36 16.33
C SER A 109 -14.15 39.45 16.15
N ILE A 110 -13.65 40.39 15.33
CA ILE A 110 -12.21 40.71 15.28
C ILE A 110 -11.74 41.30 16.62
N HIS A 111 -12.48 42.24 17.22
CA HIS A 111 -12.14 42.75 18.55
C HIS A 111 -12.26 41.68 19.65
N GLU A 112 -13.27 40.80 19.61
CA GLU A 112 -13.44 39.66 20.53
C GLU A 112 -12.18 38.76 20.53
N ALA A 113 -11.73 38.34 19.34
CA ALA A 113 -10.53 37.52 19.17
C ALA A 113 -9.22 38.26 19.55
N MET A 114 -9.16 39.59 19.37
CA MET A 114 -7.98 40.40 19.73
C MET A 114 -7.87 40.69 21.23
N GLU A 115 -8.98 41.02 21.91
CA GLU A 115 -8.97 41.38 23.34
C GLU A 115 -9.10 40.18 24.27
N GLN A 116 -9.90 39.16 23.91
CA GLN A 116 -10.21 38.03 24.79
C GLN A 116 -9.47 36.74 24.41
N GLN A 117 -8.79 36.70 23.26
CA GLN A 117 -8.18 35.50 22.65
C GLN A 117 -9.13 34.29 22.59
N THR A 118 -10.43 34.55 22.50
CA THR A 118 -11.47 33.57 22.21
C THR A 118 -12.48 34.14 21.23
N LEU A 119 -13.23 33.29 20.54
CA LEU A 119 -14.31 33.69 19.64
C LEU A 119 -15.50 32.74 19.77
N SER A 120 -16.69 33.31 19.90
CA SER A 120 -17.95 32.60 20.16
C SER A 120 -18.66 32.21 18.85
N VAL A 121 -18.87 30.91 18.64
CA VAL A 121 -19.52 30.37 17.42
C VAL A 121 -20.86 29.72 17.76
N ALA A 122 -21.93 30.19 17.12
CA ALA A 122 -23.28 29.62 17.20
C ALA A 122 -23.76 29.17 15.81
N LYS A 123 -23.89 27.85 15.58
CA LYS A 123 -24.21 27.29 14.25
C LYS A 123 -24.86 25.91 14.39
N ALA A 124 -25.89 25.62 13.56
CA ALA A 124 -26.65 24.36 13.58
C ALA A 124 -27.23 23.94 14.95
N GLY A 125 -27.49 24.90 15.86
CA GLY A 125 -27.97 24.66 17.23
C GLY A 125 -26.86 24.40 18.26
N LEU A 126 -25.61 24.27 17.82
CA LEU A 126 -24.43 24.23 18.69
C LEU A 126 -23.99 25.66 19.04
N VAL A 127 -23.56 25.87 20.27
CA VAL A 127 -22.90 27.11 20.74
C VAL A 127 -21.62 26.70 21.45
N CYS A 128 -20.48 27.20 20.98
CA CYS A 128 -19.16 26.89 21.54
C CYS A 128 -18.22 28.09 21.46
N GLN A 129 -17.26 28.16 22.38
CA GLN A 129 -16.25 29.22 22.44
C GLN A 129 -14.88 28.62 22.11
N LEU A 130 -14.19 29.20 21.13
CA LEU A 130 -12.94 28.67 20.59
C LEU A 130 -11.77 29.58 20.95
N ASN A 131 -10.64 29.03 21.40
CA ASN A 131 -9.42 29.81 21.68
C ASN A 131 -8.76 30.28 20.37
N THR A 132 -8.48 31.59 20.26
CA THR A 132 -7.88 32.22 19.07
C THR A 132 -6.48 32.75 19.36
N ARG A 133 -5.45 32.06 18.87
CA ARG A 133 -4.06 32.56 18.85
C ARG A 133 -3.75 33.14 17.47
N THR A 134 -3.93 34.45 17.31
CA THR A 134 -3.84 35.14 16.01
C THR A 134 -3.00 36.41 16.13
N THR A 135 -2.11 36.65 15.16
CA THR A 135 -1.33 37.91 15.03
C THR A 135 -1.73 38.61 13.73
N VAL A 136 -1.92 39.93 13.79
CA VAL A 136 -2.38 40.74 12.64
C VAL A 136 -1.18 41.43 11.99
N PHE A 137 -0.85 41.05 10.75
CA PHE A 137 0.33 41.58 10.04
C PHE A 137 0.09 42.88 9.24
N ALA A 138 -1.16 43.21 8.91
CA ALA A 138 -1.51 44.46 8.22
C ALA A 138 -2.98 44.84 8.46
N VAL A 139 -3.28 46.15 8.44
CA VAL A 139 -4.64 46.69 8.44
C VAL A 139 -4.74 47.77 7.37
N THR A 140 -5.51 47.54 6.31
CA THR A 140 -5.73 48.51 5.22
C THR A 140 -7.15 49.05 5.23
N ASN A 141 -7.32 50.38 5.13
CA ASN A 141 -8.63 51.03 5.03
C ASN A 141 -8.79 51.74 3.67
N PRO A 142 -9.18 51.02 2.60
CA PRO A 142 -9.13 51.53 1.23
C PRO A 142 -10.26 52.52 0.92
N LYS A 143 -9.99 53.82 1.03
CA LYS A 143 -10.85 54.86 0.45
C LYS A 143 -10.51 55.11 -1.02
N GLY A 144 -11.38 54.66 -1.93
CA GLY A 144 -11.34 55.09 -3.33
C GLY A 144 -10.36 54.35 -4.24
N ARG A 145 -10.07 53.06 -3.97
CA ARG A 145 -9.22 52.19 -4.81
C ARG A 145 -7.77 52.68 -4.98
N ARG A 146 -7.19 53.25 -3.92
CA ARG A 146 -5.73 53.34 -3.73
C ARG A 146 -5.37 52.75 -2.37
N PHE A 147 -4.15 52.22 -2.25
CA PHE A 147 -3.62 51.62 -1.03
C PHE A 147 -2.59 52.56 -0.42
N ASP A 148 -2.92 53.19 0.70
CA ASP A 148 -1.93 53.77 1.59
C ASP A 148 -1.51 52.67 2.59
N ILE A 149 -0.30 52.14 2.41
CA ILE A 149 0.25 51.10 3.30
C ILE A 149 0.95 51.79 4.48
N ILE A 150 0.33 51.75 5.65
CA ILE A 150 1.02 52.05 6.91
C ILE A 150 1.69 50.77 7.40
N LEU A 151 2.96 50.60 7.02
CA LEU A 151 3.86 49.67 7.70
C LEU A 151 4.12 50.19 9.12
N VAL A 152 3.79 49.39 10.13
CA VAL A 152 4.35 49.59 11.47
C VAL A 152 5.77 49.06 11.41
N LEU A 153 6.73 49.99 11.27
CA LEU A 153 8.14 49.66 11.25
C LEU A 153 8.58 49.18 12.64
N LEU A 154 9.22 48.02 12.68
CA LEU A 154 10.24 47.72 13.69
C LEU A 154 11.57 48.17 13.10
N ASP A 155 12.28 49.08 13.78
CA ASP A 155 13.50 49.70 13.25
C ASP A 155 14.69 48.73 13.11
N THR A 156 14.56 47.49 13.62
CA THR A 156 15.48 46.38 13.37
C THR A 156 14.70 45.10 13.12
N VAL A 157 15.16 44.32 12.14
CA VAL A 157 14.66 42.99 11.78
C VAL A 157 15.79 42.00 12.04
N HIS A 158 15.53 40.96 12.83
CA HIS A 158 16.52 39.95 13.20
C HIS A 158 16.46 38.72 12.26
N LYS A 159 17.47 37.85 12.29
CA LYS A 159 17.49 36.61 11.47
C LYS A 159 16.23 35.76 11.75
N GLU A 160 15.75 35.75 13.00
CA GLU A 160 14.52 35.06 13.40
C GLU A 160 13.26 35.52 12.64
N ASP A 161 13.08 36.82 12.39
CA ASP A 161 11.88 37.34 11.71
C ASP A 161 11.79 36.85 10.25
N ALA A 162 12.93 36.78 9.57
CA ALA A 162 13.03 36.22 8.23
C ALA A 162 12.75 34.71 8.21
N VAL A 163 13.20 33.98 9.25
CA VAL A 163 12.87 32.54 9.42
C VAL A 163 11.38 32.35 9.66
N VAL A 164 10.72 33.22 10.44
CA VAL A 164 9.26 33.19 10.64
C VAL A 164 8.50 33.46 9.32
N ALA A 165 8.97 34.37 8.47
CA ALA A 165 8.38 34.61 7.15
C ALA A 165 8.47 33.39 6.22
N VAL A 166 9.59 32.64 6.26
CA VAL A 166 9.71 31.35 5.58
C VAL A 166 8.73 30.33 6.17
N TYR A 167 8.67 30.20 7.50
CA TYR A 167 7.82 29.22 8.20
C TYR A 167 6.31 29.42 7.97
N ILE A 168 5.87 30.67 7.85
CA ILE A 168 4.47 31.01 7.52
C ILE A 168 4.12 30.65 6.07
N THR A 169 5.11 30.50 5.19
CA THR A 169 4.92 30.01 3.82
C THR A 169 4.86 28.47 3.73
N GLU A 170 5.38 27.76 4.74
CA GLU A 170 5.57 26.29 4.71
C GLU A 170 4.87 25.54 5.86
N THR A 171 3.69 26.00 6.31
CA THR A 171 2.87 25.31 7.32
C THR A 171 1.53 24.77 6.79
N SER A 172 1.55 24.22 5.57
CA SER A 172 0.42 23.51 4.93
C SER A 172 0.66 21.99 4.75
N LYS A 173 0.96 21.30 5.86
CA LYS A 173 1.07 19.81 5.98
C LYS A 173 2.23 19.11 5.24
N SER A 174 3.48 19.56 5.39
CA SER A 174 4.65 18.67 5.20
C SER A 174 5.94 19.22 5.82
N ALA A 175 6.39 18.67 6.94
CA ALA A 175 7.74 18.92 7.48
C ALA A 175 8.15 17.77 8.43
N ASP A 176 8.86 16.76 7.91
CA ASP A 176 9.43 15.65 8.70
C ASP A 176 10.60 14.93 7.98
N SER A 177 11.25 15.58 6.99
CA SER A 177 12.13 14.86 6.04
C SER A 177 13.20 15.67 5.29
N MET A 178 13.70 16.81 5.81
CA MET A 178 14.85 17.53 5.19
C MET A 178 16.05 17.78 6.11
N LEU A 179 15.91 17.64 7.43
CA LEU A 179 17.04 17.63 8.38
C LEU A 179 16.81 16.49 9.37
N GLY A 180 17.63 15.43 9.28
CA GLY A 180 17.40 14.16 9.96
C GLY A 180 17.73 14.19 11.45
N TYR A 181 16.84 14.72 12.29
CA TYR A 181 16.90 14.65 13.75
C TYR A 181 15.55 14.32 14.38
N GLU A 182 15.58 13.60 15.50
CA GLU A 182 14.39 13.18 16.25
C GLU A 182 13.72 14.33 17.03
N SER A 183 12.50 14.06 17.50
CA SER A 183 11.61 15.00 18.21
C SER A 183 12.30 15.92 19.22
N VAL A 184 12.17 17.23 18.99
CA VAL A 184 12.74 18.32 19.81
C VAL A 184 12.20 18.33 21.26
N LEU A 185 11.08 17.66 21.54
CA LEU A 185 10.42 17.67 22.85
C LEU A 185 11.18 16.95 23.98
N HIS A 186 12.25 16.21 23.69
CA HIS A 186 12.93 15.36 24.69
C HIS A 186 14.47 15.48 24.76
N LYS A 187 15.10 16.42 24.05
CA LYS A 187 16.57 16.57 24.07
C LYS A 187 17.02 17.63 25.09
N SER A 188 18.00 17.29 25.94
CA SER A 188 18.74 18.30 26.73
C SER A 188 19.65 19.11 25.80
N PHE A 189 19.83 20.40 26.09
CA PHE A 189 20.69 21.29 25.31
C PHE A 189 22.15 20.81 25.26
N SER A 190 22.82 21.06 24.13
CA SER A 190 24.26 20.82 23.96
C SER A 190 25.07 21.65 24.97
N ALA A 191 26.18 21.08 25.45
CA ALA A 191 27.14 21.78 26.32
C ALA A 191 27.95 22.85 25.56
N ASP A 192 27.98 22.79 24.22
CA ASP A 192 28.47 23.84 23.34
C ASP A 192 27.48 24.01 22.16
N PRO A 193 26.46 24.87 22.32
CA PRO A 193 25.52 25.19 21.24
C PRO A 193 26.12 26.13 20.18
N THR A 194 27.28 26.74 20.44
CA THR A 194 27.92 27.70 19.53
C THR A 194 28.66 26.98 18.41
N THR A 195 29.35 25.87 18.70
CA THR A 195 29.91 25.00 17.66
C THR A 195 28.81 24.34 16.81
N GLU A 196 27.70 23.93 17.43
CA GLU A 196 26.52 23.37 16.74
C GLU A 196 25.87 24.40 15.79
N TYR A 197 25.81 25.68 16.19
CA TYR A 197 25.34 26.77 15.32
C TYR A 197 26.20 26.95 14.06
N TYR A 198 27.54 27.03 14.21
CA TYR A 198 28.43 27.23 13.06
C TYR A 198 28.41 26.05 12.07
N GLN A 199 28.21 24.82 12.56
CA GLN A 199 28.06 23.66 11.69
C GLN A 199 26.78 23.75 10.84
N HIS A 200 25.65 24.14 11.43
CA HIS A 200 24.40 24.32 10.69
C HIS A 200 24.47 25.49 9.70
N GLU A 201 25.06 26.64 10.07
CA GLU A 201 25.26 27.75 9.13
C GLU A 201 26.12 27.33 7.93
N HIS A 202 27.23 26.61 8.16
CA HIS A 202 28.11 26.16 7.08
C HIS A 202 27.43 25.17 6.12
N VAL A 203 26.65 24.20 6.62
CA VAL A 203 25.91 23.23 5.78
C VAL A 203 24.85 23.92 4.92
N ILE A 204 24.13 24.90 5.48
CA ILE A 204 23.09 25.66 4.77
C ILE A 204 23.72 26.55 3.69
N LEU A 205 24.75 27.34 4.02
CA LEU A 205 25.43 28.21 3.06
C LEU A 205 26.17 27.41 1.96
N THR A 206 26.62 26.20 2.26
CA THR A 206 27.19 25.29 1.24
C THR A 206 26.12 24.80 0.26
N HIS A 207 24.92 24.43 0.72
CA HIS A 207 23.81 24.05 -0.16
C HIS A 207 23.26 25.21 -0.99
N LEU A 208 23.29 26.43 -0.46
CA LEU A 208 22.86 27.64 -1.16
C LEU A 208 23.95 28.25 -2.06
N VAL A 209 25.18 27.73 -2.02
CA VAL A 209 26.36 28.25 -2.74
C VAL A 209 26.65 29.72 -2.38
N LEU A 210 26.60 30.02 -1.08
CA LEU A 210 26.82 31.34 -0.46
C LEU A 210 27.87 31.25 0.67
N THR A 211 28.86 30.39 0.51
CA THR A 211 29.87 30.07 1.55
C THR A 211 30.73 31.25 1.98
N GLU A 212 30.84 32.29 1.15
CA GLU A 212 31.49 33.55 1.43
C GLU A 212 30.79 34.40 2.52
N LEU A 213 29.55 34.03 2.90
CA LEU A 213 28.81 34.65 4.00
C LEU A 213 28.96 33.91 5.34
N ALA A 214 29.73 32.81 5.40
CA ALA A 214 29.87 31.99 6.60
C ALA A 214 30.71 32.68 7.68
N THR A 215 30.24 32.66 8.93
CA THR A 215 30.98 33.25 10.04
C THR A 215 32.14 32.37 10.51
N THR A 216 33.35 32.91 10.56
CA THR A 216 34.56 32.18 10.98
C THR A 216 34.76 32.17 12.50
N PRO A 217 34.88 31.00 13.16
CA PRO A 217 35.13 30.91 14.60
C PRO A 217 36.61 31.18 14.97
N PRO A 218 36.89 31.59 16.22
CA PRO A 218 38.26 31.74 16.72
C PRO A 218 38.96 30.37 16.93
N PRO A 219 40.30 30.29 16.82
CA PRO A 219 41.00 29.01 16.77
C PRO A 219 41.33 28.40 18.15
N SER A 220 41.06 27.10 18.33
CA SER A 220 41.67 26.31 19.42
C SER A 220 42.01 24.85 19.04
N THR A 221 43.29 24.55 19.24
CA THR A 221 43.97 23.26 19.45
C THR A 221 43.16 21.95 19.46
N SER A 222 43.49 21.04 18.54
CA SER A 222 43.14 19.59 18.58
C SER A 222 44.14 18.77 19.41
N PRO A 223 43.74 17.57 19.90
CA PRO A 223 44.69 16.45 19.92
C PRO A 223 44.11 15.06 19.54
N ARG A 224 44.65 14.52 18.43
CA ARG A 224 45.07 13.11 18.19
C ARG A 224 44.13 11.92 18.50
N ASN A 225 43.78 11.19 17.43
CA ASN A 225 43.63 9.72 17.46
C ASN A 225 45.01 9.00 17.52
N PRO A 226 45.06 7.82 18.14
CA PRO A 226 45.59 6.59 17.50
C PRO A 226 44.61 5.41 17.70
N SER A 227 44.18 4.62 16.70
CA SER A 227 44.88 3.79 15.69
C SER A 227 45.49 2.48 16.21
N THR A 228 45.47 1.41 15.38
CA THR A 228 46.07 0.05 15.55
C THR A 228 45.25 -0.97 16.38
N THR A 229 45.22 -2.29 16.12
CA THR A 229 45.53 -3.13 14.92
C THR A 229 44.99 -4.57 15.06
N ALA A 230 44.43 -5.15 13.99
CA ALA A 230 44.48 -6.59 13.60
C ALA A 230 43.90 -7.66 14.59
N PRO A 231 43.87 -8.98 14.27
CA PRO A 231 44.14 -9.67 13.01
C PRO A 231 42.98 -10.58 12.49
N VAL A 232 43.20 -11.25 11.35
CA VAL A 232 42.33 -12.28 10.76
C VAL A 232 42.67 -13.67 11.32
N SER A 233 41.67 -14.54 11.55
CA SER A 233 41.91 -15.98 11.74
C SER A 233 40.74 -16.90 11.33
N GLN A 234 41.03 -17.81 10.38
CA GLN A 234 40.60 -19.21 10.25
C GLN A 234 39.10 -19.61 10.25
N GLN A 235 38.74 -20.37 9.20
CA GLN A 235 37.57 -21.25 9.14
C GLN A 235 37.84 -22.59 9.84
N PRO A 236 36.79 -23.31 10.31
CA PRO A 236 36.80 -24.77 10.32
C PRO A 236 35.63 -25.40 9.53
N THR A 237 36.01 -26.18 8.53
CA THR A 237 35.43 -27.47 8.06
C THR A 237 34.02 -27.94 8.48
N HIS A 238 33.28 -28.45 7.48
CA HIS A 238 32.05 -29.27 7.63
C HIS A 238 32.20 -30.46 8.61
N ILE A 239 31.09 -30.80 9.28
CA ILE A 239 30.84 -32.14 9.85
C ILE A 239 29.47 -32.64 9.33
N SER A 240 29.36 -33.94 9.03
CA SER A 240 28.16 -34.55 8.45
C SER A 240 27.06 -34.82 9.48
N SER A 241 25.80 -34.67 9.07
CA SER A 241 24.64 -35.07 9.85
C SER A 241 24.43 -36.59 9.85
N GLN A 242 24.00 -37.14 10.99
CA GLN A 242 23.52 -38.53 11.10
C GLN A 242 21.99 -38.52 11.19
N VAL A 243 21.34 -39.40 10.42
CA VAL A 243 19.88 -39.60 10.43
C VAL A 243 19.57 -40.83 11.28
N VAL A 244 18.64 -40.67 12.24
CA VAL A 244 18.14 -41.77 13.08
C VAL A 244 16.83 -42.28 12.48
N ASN A 245 16.74 -43.58 12.23
CA ASN A 245 15.53 -44.22 11.68
C ASN A 245 14.50 -44.52 12.78
N ALA A 246 13.23 -44.19 12.52
CA ALA A 246 12.09 -44.58 13.36
C ALA A 246 11.48 -45.93 12.91
N THR A 247 10.83 -46.62 13.84
CA THR A 247 10.30 -47.99 13.69
C THR A 247 8.89 -48.04 13.09
N GLN A 248 8.45 -49.24 12.74
CA GLN A 248 7.33 -49.46 11.81
C GLN A 248 5.92 -49.17 12.37
N GLU A 249 5.77 -49.00 13.69
CA GLU A 249 4.48 -48.79 14.37
C GLU A 249 3.98 -47.34 14.35
N ASP A 250 4.84 -46.33 14.16
CA ASP A 250 4.46 -44.90 14.03
C ASP A 250 3.57 -44.61 12.80
N ARG A 251 3.33 -45.59 11.94
CA ARG A 251 2.67 -45.44 10.63
C ARG A 251 1.15 -45.36 10.67
N MET A 252 0.53 -45.33 11.86
CA MET A 252 -0.93 -45.50 12.00
C MET A 252 -1.70 -44.33 12.63
N THR A 253 -1.10 -43.13 12.68
CA THR A 253 -1.84 -41.87 12.89
C THR A 253 -1.49 -40.86 11.78
N SER A 254 -2.42 -39.97 11.43
CA SER A 254 -2.14 -38.91 10.45
C SER A 254 -1.14 -37.86 10.94
N TYR A 255 -0.86 -37.83 12.25
CA TYR A 255 -0.01 -36.86 12.94
C TYR A 255 0.96 -37.59 13.89
N PRO A 256 1.94 -38.39 13.40
CA PRO A 256 2.75 -39.29 14.22
C PRO A 256 3.50 -38.58 15.36
N ASN A 257 3.96 -37.34 15.13
CA ASN A 257 4.64 -36.53 16.13
C ASN A 257 3.71 -35.49 16.81
N GLY A 258 2.38 -35.66 16.70
CA GLY A 258 1.37 -34.63 16.96
C GLY A 258 1.30 -33.54 15.87
N PHE A 259 2.03 -33.73 14.77
CA PHE A 259 1.99 -32.89 13.58
C PHE A 259 2.34 -33.70 12.32
N ARG A 260 1.99 -33.14 11.17
CA ARG A 260 2.40 -33.56 9.83
C ARG A 260 3.38 -32.51 9.29
N GLU A 261 4.56 -32.96 8.88
CA GLU A 261 5.53 -32.15 8.13
C GLU A 261 5.15 -32.23 6.64
N CYS A 262 5.13 -31.10 5.95
CA CYS A 262 4.62 -30.95 4.58
C CYS A 262 5.69 -30.33 3.69
N TRP A 263 5.96 -30.95 2.53
CA TRP A 263 7.01 -30.52 1.59
C TRP A 263 6.47 -29.86 0.32
N GLY A 264 5.19 -29.50 0.30
CA GLY A 264 4.54 -28.76 -0.79
C GLY A 264 3.82 -29.62 -1.83
N ASP A 265 3.93 -30.95 -1.80
CA ASP A 265 3.12 -31.84 -2.64
C ASP A 265 1.88 -32.33 -1.90
N TYR A 266 0.72 -31.74 -2.22
CA TYR A 266 -0.58 -32.06 -1.61
C TYR A 266 -1.00 -33.54 -1.66
N ARG A 267 -0.32 -34.37 -2.47
CA ARG A 267 -0.50 -35.84 -2.50
C ARG A 267 -0.04 -36.51 -1.21
N GLU A 268 0.96 -35.95 -0.52
CA GLU A 268 1.53 -36.51 0.71
C GLU A 268 0.59 -36.34 1.93
N GLU A 269 -0.40 -35.46 1.83
CA GLU A 269 -1.46 -35.28 2.83
C GLU A 269 -2.87 -35.38 2.23
N GLU A 270 -3.09 -36.27 1.24
CA GLU A 270 -4.42 -36.61 0.72
C GLU A 270 -5.31 -37.30 1.79
N ASP A 271 -4.70 -37.87 2.84
CA ASP A 271 -5.41 -38.48 3.98
C ASP A 271 -6.16 -37.47 4.84
N LEU A 272 -5.70 -36.21 4.86
CA LEU A 272 -6.36 -35.11 5.57
C LEU A 272 -7.60 -34.57 4.83
N GLU A 273 -7.80 -34.94 3.56
CA GLU A 273 -8.91 -34.48 2.71
C GLU A 273 -10.06 -35.51 2.68
N VAL A 274 -10.61 -35.77 3.88
CA VAL A 274 -11.57 -36.86 4.14
C VAL A 274 -12.91 -36.62 3.42
N ALA A 275 -13.16 -37.36 2.34
CA ALA A 275 -14.27 -37.13 1.41
C ALA A 275 -15.71 -37.28 1.99
N SER A 276 -15.86 -37.85 3.20
CA SER A 276 -17.14 -37.90 3.92
C SER A 276 -17.46 -36.61 4.70
N GLN A 277 -16.46 -35.76 4.95
CA GLN A 277 -16.64 -34.43 5.52
C GLN A 277 -17.29 -33.50 4.47
N GLN A 278 -18.13 -32.56 4.91
CA GLN A 278 -18.77 -31.62 3.99
C GLN A 278 -17.73 -30.79 3.24
N LEU A 279 -16.69 -30.31 3.91
CA LEU A 279 -15.65 -29.45 3.34
C LEU A 279 -14.96 -30.08 2.12
N TYR A 280 -14.67 -31.38 2.15
CA TYR A 280 -13.97 -32.10 1.08
C TYR A 280 -14.90 -32.92 0.18
N LYS A 281 -16.23 -32.84 0.37
CA LYS A 281 -17.25 -33.58 -0.39
C LYS A 281 -17.08 -33.54 -1.92
N HIS A 282 -16.68 -32.40 -2.46
CA HIS A 282 -16.46 -32.23 -3.91
C HIS A 282 -15.00 -32.39 -4.35
N GLN A 283 -14.06 -32.45 -3.42
CA GLN A 283 -12.61 -32.38 -3.68
C GLN A 283 -12.15 -33.41 -4.72
N LYS A 284 -12.45 -34.70 -4.49
CA LYS A 284 -12.06 -35.80 -5.40
C LYS A 284 -12.88 -35.86 -6.70
N SER A 285 -13.87 -34.98 -6.88
CA SER A 285 -14.68 -34.84 -8.10
C SER A 285 -14.29 -33.64 -8.97
N LEU A 286 -13.35 -32.79 -8.53
CA LEU A 286 -12.92 -31.61 -9.28
C LEU A 286 -12.14 -32.00 -10.56
N PRO A 287 -12.29 -31.25 -11.67
CA PRO A 287 -11.52 -31.48 -12.87
C PRO A 287 -10.02 -31.21 -12.61
N LYS A 288 -9.14 -31.97 -13.27
CA LYS A 288 -7.68 -31.79 -13.14
C LYS A 288 -7.23 -30.51 -13.84
N LEU A 289 -6.16 -29.87 -13.35
CA LEU A 289 -5.60 -28.67 -13.99
C LEU A 289 -5.15 -29.01 -15.42
N PRO A 290 -5.68 -28.37 -16.47
CA PRO A 290 -5.36 -28.71 -17.86
C PRO A 290 -3.96 -28.25 -18.25
N VAL A 291 -3.30 -29.02 -19.12
CA VAL A 291 -2.14 -28.56 -19.89
C VAL A 291 -2.68 -27.94 -21.19
N PRO A 292 -2.46 -26.64 -21.46
CA PRO A 292 -2.87 -26.02 -22.73
C PRO A 292 -2.10 -26.59 -23.93
N SER A 293 -2.56 -26.31 -25.15
CA SER A 293 -1.78 -26.68 -26.35
C SER A 293 -0.58 -25.72 -26.52
N LEU A 294 0.56 -26.26 -26.95
CA LEU A 294 1.75 -25.47 -27.25
C LEU A 294 1.46 -24.36 -28.28
N ALA A 295 0.62 -24.65 -29.27
CA ALA A 295 0.25 -23.71 -30.33
C ALA A 295 -0.57 -22.53 -29.79
N ASP A 296 -1.58 -22.79 -28.96
CA ASP A 296 -2.42 -21.74 -28.36
C ASP A 296 -1.59 -20.86 -27.42
N THR A 297 -0.74 -21.46 -26.58
CA THR A 297 0.15 -20.73 -25.67
C THR A 297 1.16 -19.88 -26.43
N CYS A 298 1.78 -20.38 -27.51
CA CYS A 298 2.68 -19.60 -28.36
C CYS A 298 1.96 -18.43 -29.06
N ALA A 299 0.76 -18.67 -29.60
CA ALA A 299 -0.04 -17.64 -30.27
C ALA A 299 -0.56 -16.57 -29.31
N LEU A 300 -0.94 -16.94 -28.09
CA LEU A 300 -1.37 -16.03 -27.04
C LEU A 300 -0.18 -15.24 -26.46
N TYR A 301 0.96 -15.89 -26.24
CA TYR A 301 2.18 -15.25 -25.74
C TYR A 301 2.59 -14.07 -26.63
N LEU A 302 2.64 -14.28 -27.96
CA LEU A 302 2.93 -13.23 -28.94
C LEU A 302 1.95 -12.03 -28.87
N GLN A 303 0.67 -12.26 -28.55
CA GLN A 303 -0.30 -11.17 -28.36
C GLN A 303 -0.03 -10.37 -27.08
N THR A 304 0.45 -11.02 -26.01
CA THR A 304 0.74 -10.37 -24.72
C THR A 304 2.06 -9.61 -24.68
N VAL A 305 3.07 -10.04 -25.44
CA VAL A 305 4.39 -9.36 -25.45
C VAL A 305 4.49 -8.22 -26.44
N ARG A 306 3.63 -8.18 -27.47
CA ARG A 306 3.59 -7.08 -28.44
C ARG A 306 3.64 -5.66 -27.83
N PRO A 307 2.83 -5.29 -26.81
CA PRO A 307 2.90 -3.96 -26.20
C PRO A 307 4.18 -3.69 -25.37
N LEU A 308 5.03 -4.70 -25.15
CA LEU A 308 6.30 -4.61 -24.40
C LEU A 308 7.54 -4.63 -25.32
N THR A 309 7.34 -4.57 -26.63
CA THR A 309 8.36 -4.76 -27.68
C THR A 309 8.30 -3.70 -28.77
N THR A 310 9.47 -3.21 -29.19
CA THR A 310 9.68 -2.58 -30.49
C THR A 310 9.44 -3.57 -31.64
N ASP A 311 9.36 -3.08 -32.88
CA ASP A 311 9.15 -3.95 -34.06
C ASP A 311 10.32 -4.91 -34.29
N ALA A 312 11.56 -4.47 -34.08
CA ALA A 312 12.75 -5.31 -34.22
C ALA A 312 12.76 -6.45 -33.19
N GLU A 313 12.49 -6.14 -31.92
CA GLU A 313 12.34 -7.14 -30.85
C GLU A 313 11.20 -8.10 -31.16
N PHE A 314 10.05 -7.59 -31.61
CA PHE A 314 8.89 -8.44 -31.91
C PHE A 314 9.12 -9.39 -33.08
N VAL A 315 9.93 -9.01 -34.07
CA VAL A 315 10.40 -9.92 -35.14
C VAL A 315 11.32 -10.99 -34.59
N ALA A 316 12.27 -10.64 -33.70
CA ALA A 316 13.14 -11.60 -33.03
C ALA A 316 12.34 -12.60 -32.16
N THR A 317 11.44 -12.11 -31.31
CA THR A 317 10.54 -12.94 -30.49
C THR A 317 9.64 -13.84 -31.34
N LYS A 318 9.11 -13.35 -32.48
CA LYS A 318 8.39 -14.20 -33.44
C LYS A 318 9.26 -15.34 -33.97
N ALA A 319 10.51 -15.07 -34.32
CA ALA A 319 11.44 -16.09 -34.78
C ALA A 319 11.75 -17.12 -33.67
N ALA A 320 12.00 -16.66 -32.43
CA ALA A 320 12.24 -17.51 -31.27
C ALA A 320 11.03 -18.40 -30.93
N VAL A 321 9.81 -17.83 -30.92
CA VAL A 321 8.55 -18.58 -30.72
C VAL A 321 8.31 -19.57 -31.85
N HIS A 322 8.58 -19.21 -33.11
CA HIS A 322 8.42 -20.14 -34.24
C HIS A 322 9.43 -21.29 -34.16
N ALA A 323 10.69 -21.00 -33.86
CA ALA A 323 11.73 -21.99 -33.65
C ALA A 323 11.43 -22.91 -32.46
N PHE A 324 10.78 -22.42 -31.40
CA PHE A 324 10.30 -23.24 -30.29
C PHE A 324 9.13 -24.14 -30.68
N LEU A 325 8.12 -23.59 -31.38
CA LEU A 325 6.90 -24.30 -31.76
C LEU A 325 7.12 -25.34 -32.88
N LYS A 326 8.08 -25.12 -33.78
CA LYS A 326 8.38 -25.98 -34.94
C LYS A 326 9.70 -26.75 -34.84
N GLY A 327 10.62 -26.32 -33.98
CA GLY A 327 11.85 -27.05 -33.70
C GLY A 327 11.63 -28.30 -32.84
N PRO A 328 12.70 -29.07 -32.57
CA PRO A 328 12.59 -30.37 -31.89
C PRO A 328 12.18 -30.25 -30.41
N LEU A 329 12.62 -29.21 -29.71
CA LEU A 329 12.56 -29.18 -28.24
C LEU A 329 11.17 -28.80 -27.68
N GLY A 330 10.47 -27.81 -28.23
CA GLY A 330 9.15 -27.39 -27.71
C GLY A 330 8.12 -28.53 -27.67
N PRO A 331 7.94 -29.31 -28.76
CA PRO A 331 7.07 -30.49 -28.76
C PRO A 331 7.54 -31.62 -27.83
N VAL A 332 8.83 -31.71 -27.52
CA VAL A 332 9.37 -32.66 -26.52
C VAL A 332 9.04 -32.20 -25.10
N LEU A 333 9.20 -30.91 -24.79
CA LEU A 333 8.81 -30.33 -23.49
C LEU A 333 7.31 -30.45 -23.24
N GLN A 334 6.47 -30.22 -24.27
CA GLN A 334 5.02 -30.45 -24.21
C GLN A 334 4.73 -31.90 -23.79
N LYS A 335 5.31 -32.89 -24.47
CA LYS A 335 5.13 -34.32 -24.14
C LYS A 335 5.64 -34.68 -22.74
N ARG A 336 6.74 -34.08 -22.28
CA ARG A 336 7.25 -34.26 -20.90
C ARG A 336 6.27 -33.70 -19.86
N LEU A 337 5.67 -32.54 -20.13
CA LEU A 337 4.69 -31.92 -19.23
C LEU A 337 3.36 -32.69 -19.20
N GLU A 338 2.90 -33.17 -20.35
CA GLU A 338 1.73 -34.06 -20.48
C GLU A 338 1.97 -35.39 -19.76
N ALA A 339 3.17 -35.98 -19.88
CA ALA A 339 3.55 -37.17 -19.12
C ALA A 339 3.63 -36.89 -17.60
N ARG A 340 4.13 -35.72 -17.19
CA ARG A 340 4.11 -35.29 -15.78
C ARG A 340 2.68 -35.16 -15.25
N ALA A 341 1.75 -34.61 -16.03
CA ALA A 341 0.33 -34.54 -15.69
C ALA A 341 -0.31 -35.93 -15.58
N ALA A 342 -0.04 -36.82 -16.55
CA ALA A 342 -0.51 -38.21 -16.52
C ALA A 342 0.01 -38.98 -15.29
N SER A 343 1.26 -38.75 -14.88
CA SER A 343 1.87 -39.33 -13.67
C SER A 343 1.28 -38.84 -12.34
N ARG A 344 0.41 -37.82 -12.36
CA ARG A 344 -0.21 -37.21 -11.18
C ARG A 344 -1.75 -37.31 -11.26
N PRO A 345 -2.33 -38.52 -11.30
CA PRO A 345 -3.76 -38.71 -11.52
C PRO A 345 -4.65 -38.05 -10.46
N ASN A 346 -4.17 -37.89 -9.22
CA ASN A 346 -4.90 -37.29 -8.10
C ASN A 346 -4.46 -35.84 -7.78
N SER A 347 -3.77 -35.15 -8.70
CA SER A 347 -3.24 -33.81 -8.40
C SER A 347 -3.10 -32.93 -9.66
N SER A 348 -2.76 -31.67 -9.44
CA SER A 348 -2.27 -30.77 -10.46
C SER A 348 -0.82 -31.13 -10.84
N TYR A 349 -0.45 -31.00 -12.11
CA TYR A 349 0.97 -31.13 -12.55
C TYR A 349 1.88 -30.05 -11.95
N LEU A 350 1.28 -28.93 -11.53
CA LEU A 350 1.93 -27.67 -11.18
C LEU A 350 2.03 -27.43 -9.67
N ALA A 351 1.07 -27.91 -8.86
CA ALA A 351 0.93 -27.50 -7.45
C ALA A 351 2.21 -27.71 -6.62
N GLU A 352 2.78 -28.92 -6.70
CA GLU A 352 4.10 -29.27 -6.14
C GLU A 352 5.18 -28.23 -6.49
N TRP A 353 5.36 -27.89 -7.77
CA TRP A 353 6.34 -26.91 -8.24
C TRP A 353 6.03 -25.47 -7.82
N TRP A 354 4.76 -25.10 -7.74
CA TRP A 354 4.35 -23.75 -7.33
C TRP A 354 4.55 -23.54 -5.83
N ASN A 355 4.19 -24.53 -5.01
CA ASN A 355 4.38 -24.49 -3.56
C ASN A 355 5.88 -24.52 -3.19
N THR A 356 6.66 -25.41 -3.81
CA THR A 356 8.11 -25.55 -3.57
C THR A 356 8.89 -24.35 -4.13
N LEU A 357 9.05 -24.29 -5.45
CA LEU A 357 9.92 -23.32 -6.12
C LEU A 357 9.41 -21.88 -5.97
N GLY A 358 8.08 -21.69 -5.91
CA GLY A 358 7.47 -20.36 -5.80
C GLY A 358 7.48 -19.75 -4.40
N TYR A 359 7.62 -20.56 -3.33
CA TYR A 359 7.55 -20.06 -1.95
C TYR A 359 8.49 -20.77 -0.98
N LEU A 360 8.41 -22.09 -0.84
CA LEU A 360 9.15 -22.82 0.21
C LEU A 360 10.67 -22.82 -0.05
N HIS A 361 11.11 -22.81 -1.31
CA HIS A 361 12.53 -22.74 -1.67
C HIS A 361 13.04 -21.29 -1.80
N VAL A 362 12.15 -20.29 -1.87
CA VAL A 362 12.54 -18.87 -1.91
C VAL A 362 13.16 -18.49 -0.56
N ARG A 363 14.35 -17.86 -0.61
CA ARG A 363 15.17 -17.54 0.58
C ARG A 363 14.98 -16.12 1.12
N ASP A 364 14.19 -15.30 0.42
CA ASP A 364 13.90 -13.92 0.80
C ASP A 364 12.99 -13.84 2.06
N PRO A 365 13.09 -12.75 2.87
CA PRO A 365 12.17 -12.46 3.97
C PRO A 365 10.68 -12.58 3.61
N VAL A 366 9.92 -13.41 4.34
CA VAL A 366 8.49 -13.63 4.04
C VAL A 366 7.65 -12.36 4.18
N VAL A 367 7.92 -11.52 5.19
CA VAL A 367 7.11 -10.34 5.54
C VAL A 367 6.92 -9.37 4.36
N PHE A 368 7.99 -9.05 3.63
CA PHE A 368 7.91 -8.13 2.49
C PHE A 368 7.56 -8.84 1.18
N ASN A 369 7.99 -10.10 1.01
CA ASN A 369 8.05 -10.76 -0.30
C ASN A 369 6.95 -11.81 -0.53
N VAL A 370 6.25 -12.25 0.52
CA VAL A 370 5.29 -13.36 0.50
C VAL A 370 4.00 -13.03 1.26
N SER A 371 4.11 -12.41 2.45
CA SER A 371 2.97 -12.13 3.32
C SER A 371 2.06 -11.02 2.79
N TYR A 372 0.77 -11.14 3.11
CA TYR A 372 -0.26 -10.15 2.79
C TYR A 372 -1.14 -9.86 4.00
N PHE A 373 -1.76 -8.68 4.04
CA PHE A 373 -2.60 -8.25 5.15
C PHE A 373 -3.99 -7.76 4.72
N PHE A 374 -4.96 -7.82 5.63
CA PHE A 374 -6.29 -7.23 5.53
C PHE A 374 -6.52 -6.24 6.68
N HIS A 375 -6.98 -5.03 6.39
CA HIS A 375 -7.44 -4.04 7.37
C HIS A 375 -8.95 -4.15 7.53
N PHE A 376 -9.40 -4.48 8.74
CA PHE A 376 -10.81 -4.71 9.06
C PHE A 376 -11.49 -3.40 9.48
N SER A 377 -12.68 -3.12 8.95
CA SER A 377 -13.46 -1.94 9.34
C SER A 377 -13.83 -1.96 10.83
N ASP A 378 -13.81 -0.79 11.47
CA ASP A 378 -14.07 -0.62 12.91
C ASP A 378 -15.41 -1.24 13.36
N SER A 379 -15.49 -1.63 14.64
CA SER A 379 -16.72 -2.29 15.12
C SER A 379 -17.86 -1.29 15.36
N VAL A 380 -19.00 -1.55 14.73
CA VAL A 380 -20.26 -0.85 15.04
C VAL A 380 -20.68 -1.06 16.50
N HIS A 381 -20.38 -2.24 17.07
CA HIS A 381 -20.78 -2.65 18.42
C HIS A 381 -19.84 -2.10 19.50
N LEU A 382 -20.38 -1.27 20.41
CA LEU A 382 -19.60 -0.52 21.41
C LEU A 382 -18.65 -1.39 22.24
N ALA A 383 -19.13 -2.54 22.74
CA ALA A 383 -18.33 -3.48 23.53
C ALA A 383 -17.12 -4.07 22.79
N GLN A 384 -17.07 -3.92 21.46
CA GLN A 384 -16.00 -4.42 20.59
C GLN A 384 -15.16 -3.29 19.96
N ARG A 385 -15.20 -2.07 20.54
CA ARG A 385 -14.40 -0.92 20.09
C ARG A 385 -13.10 -0.70 20.86
N SER A 386 -12.95 -1.27 22.06
CA SER A 386 -11.66 -1.29 22.76
C SER A 386 -10.75 -2.38 22.18
N GLN A 387 -9.42 -2.25 22.34
CA GLN A 387 -8.46 -3.28 21.94
C GLN A 387 -8.85 -4.67 22.49
N VAL A 388 -9.10 -4.77 23.79
CA VAL A 388 -9.51 -6.02 24.46
C VAL A 388 -10.82 -6.57 23.89
N GLY A 389 -11.87 -5.75 23.77
CA GLY A 389 -13.18 -6.19 23.28
C GLY A 389 -13.14 -6.60 21.81
N ARG A 390 -12.38 -5.88 20.98
CA ARG A 390 -12.18 -6.21 19.57
C ARG A 390 -11.41 -7.52 19.41
N ALA A 391 -10.33 -7.70 20.16
CA ALA A 391 -9.56 -8.95 20.16
C ALA A 391 -10.39 -10.14 20.66
N ALA A 392 -11.15 -9.97 21.76
CA ALA A 392 -12.03 -10.99 22.29
C ALA A 392 -13.09 -11.44 21.28
N SER A 393 -13.80 -10.51 20.63
CA SER A 393 -14.84 -10.89 19.66
C SER A 393 -14.27 -11.54 18.40
N LEU A 394 -13.12 -11.07 17.90
CA LEU A 394 -12.40 -11.71 16.81
C LEU A 394 -11.96 -13.13 17.17
N LEU A 395 -11.45 -13.39 18.38
CA LEU A 395 -11.06 -14.74 18.82
C LEU A 395 -12.24 -15.71 18.88
N VAL A 396 -13.39 -15.31 19.43
CA VAL A 396 -14.60 -16.14 19.46
C VAL A 396 -15.04 -16.53 18.03
N ALA A 397 -15.14 -15.55 17.14
CA ALA A 397 -15.52 -15.78 15.74
C ALA A 397 -14.49 -16.66 14.99
N SER A 398 -13.21 -16.50 15.30
CA SER A 398 -12.12 -17.30 14.73
C SER A 398 -12.20 -18.76 15.17
N MET A 399 -12.47 -19.01 16.46
CA MET A 399 -12.69 -20.37 16.98
C MET A 399 -13.91 -21.04 16.36
N ALA A 400 -15.00 -20.30 16.13
CA ALA A 400 -16.19 -20.81 15.46
C ALA A 400 -15.88 -21.28 14.02
N PHE A 401 -15.12 -20.49 13.24
CA PHE A 401 -14.69 -20.89 11.89
C PHE A 401 -13.71 -22.07 11.92
N ARG A 402 -12.70 -22.01 12.79
CA ARG A 402 -11.69 -23.07 12.95
C ARG A 402 -12.34 -24.41 13.29
N ASN A 403 -13.35 -24.42 14.15
CA ASN A 403 -14.06 -25.66 14.50
C ASN A 403 -14.88 -26.22 13.32
N GLN A 404 -15.43 -25.39 12.43
CA GLN A 404 -16.04 -25.87 11.18
C GLN A 404 -15.02 -26.50 10.23
N VAL A 405 -13.80 -25.94 10.16
CA VAL A 405 -12.70 -26.47 9.33
C VAL A 405 -12.15 -27.78 9.92
N ALA A 406 -11.80 -27.79 11.21
CA ALA A 406 -11.19 -28.95 11.88
C ALA A 406 -12.12 -30.17 11.96
N SER A 407 -13.44 -29.96 12.08
CA SER A 407 -14.45 -31.03 12.00
C SER A 407 -14.85 -31.39 10.57
N GLY A 408 -14.41 -30.61 9.57
CA GLY A 408 -14.84 -30.73 8.18
C GLY A 408 -16.32 -30.47 7.93
N THR A 409 -17.04 -29.88 8.90
CA THR A 409 -18.48 -29.56 8.79
C THR A 409 -18.73 -28.30 7.95
N ARG A 410 -17.70 -27.50 7.68
CA ARG A 410 -17.78 -26.32 6.81
C ARG A 410 -18.36 -26.68 5.43
N PRO A 411 -19.36 -25.94 4.90
CA PRO A 411 -19.83 -26.13 3.54
C PRO A 411 -18.73 -25.87 2.49
N PRO A 412 -18.68 -26.63 1.38
CA PRO A 412 -17.82 -26.32 0.23
C PRO A 412 -18.04 -24.91 -0.30
N GLU A 413 -16.96 -24.26 -0.73
CA GLU A 413 -17.06 -23.05 -1.52
C GLU A 413 -17.56 -23.35 -2.95
N THR A 414 -18.36 -22.43 -3.49
CA THR A 414 -18.90 -22.51 -4.84
C THR A 414 -18.78 -21.16 -5.55
N LEU A 415 -18.61 -21.19 -6.87
CA LEU A 415 -18.42 -20.00 -7.70
C LEU A 415 -19.63 -19.75 -8.62
N GLY A 416 -20.18 -18.54 -8.54
CA GLY A 416 -21.20 -18.03 -9.44
C GLY A 416 -22.60 -18.68 -9.31
N LYS A 417 -23.51 -18.28 -10.20
CA LYS A 417 -24.91 -18.76 -10.21
C LYS A 417 -25.03 -20.27 -10.45
N GLY A 418 -24.07 -20.86 -11.18
CA GLY A 418 -24.00 -22.31 -11.42
C GLY A 418 -23.45 -23.13 -10.26
N GLN A 419 -23.05 -22.49 -9.15
CA GLN A 419 -22.54 -23.15 -7.95
C GLN A 419 -21.36 -24.11 -8.22
N THR A 420 -20.43 -23.70 -9.11
CA THR A 420 -19.26 -24.51 -9.48
C THR A 420 -18.37 -24.74 -8.25
N PRO A 421 -18.14 -25.99 -7.78
CA PRO A 421 -17.35 -26.24 -6.57
C PRO A 421 -15.90 -25.77 -6.70
N LEU A 422 -15.29 -25.39 -5.57
CA LEU A 422 -13.89 -24.98 -5.48
C LEU A 422 -13.04 -25.96 -4.62
N CYS A 423 -11.76 -26.05 -4.96
CA CYS A 423 -10.74 -26.81 -4.26
C CYS A 423 -10.55 -26.32 -2.82
N SER A 424 -10.66 -27.24 -1.85
CA SER A 424 -10.67 -26.96 -0.42
C SER A 424 -9.35 -27.28 0.30
N THR A 425 -8.37 -27.88 -0.38
CA THR A 425 -7.01 -28.16 0.14
C THR A 425 -6.38 -27.05 0.96
N ALA A 426 -6.58 -25.78 0.57
CA ALA A 426 -6.06 -24.62 1.28
C ALA A 426 -6.41 -24.62 2.79
N TYR A 427 -7.60 -25.09 3.17
CA TYR A 427 -8.08 -25.05 4.56
C TYR A 427 -7.27 -25.90 5.53
N LYS A 428 -6.64 -27.01 5.08
CA LYS A 428 -5.82 -27.86 5.97
C LYS A 428 -4.54 -27.18 6.46
N TYR A 429 -4.16 -26.06 5.84
CA TYR A 429 -2.99 -25.24 6.18
C TYR A 429 -3.33 -23.96 6.97
N MET A 430 -4.63 -23.71 7.24
CA MET A 430 -5.11 -22.40 7.74
C MET A 430 -4.97 -22.20 9.25
N PHE A 431 -5.29 -23.21 10.05
CA PHE A 431 -5.22 -23.17 11.52
C PHE A 431 -4.27 -24.24 12.05
N ASN A 432 -3.76 -24.05 13.28
CA ASN A 432 -2.84 -25.00 13.90
C ASN A 432 -1.60 -25.27 13.03
N ALA A 433 -1.18 -24.29 12.24
CA ALA A 433 -0.18 -24.47 11.20
C ALA A 433 0.86 -23.34 11.20
N CYS A 434 2.03 -23.65 10.67
CA CYS A 434 3.19 -22.77 10.66
C CYS A 434 4.14 -23.15 9.51
N ARG A 435 4.72 -22.15 8.84
CA ARG A 435 5.93 -22.34 8.03
C ARG A 435 7.11 -22.63 8.97
N ILE A 436 8.07 -23.45 8.53
CA ILE A 436 9.25 -23.79 9.33
C ILE A 436 10.51 -23.44 8.51
N PRO A 437 11.39 -22.57 9.01
CA PRO A 437 12.61 -22.22 8.31
C PRO A 437 13.58 -23.40 8.33
N ARG A 438 14.19 -23.67 7.18
CA ARG A 438 15.24 -24.67 7.01
C ARG A 438 16.22 -24.14 5.97
N ARG A 439 17.48 -24.55 6.02
CA ARG A 439 18.43 -24.25 4.95
C ARG A 439 17.94 -24.83 3.63
N ASP A 440 18.16 -24.07 2.55
CA ASP A 440 17.84 -24.40 1.14
C ASP A 440 16.34 -24.50 0.81
N ALA A 441 15.54 -25.20 1.60
CA ALA A 441 14.10 -25.40 1.39
C ALA A 441 13.31 -25.48 2.72
N ASP A 442 12.46 -24.49 2.98
CA ASP A 442 11.52 -24.49 4.11
C ASP A 442 10.51 -25.65 3.98
N SER A 443 9.90 -26.02 5.09
CA SER A 443 8.72 -26.89 5.13
C SER A 443 7.52 -26.16 5.71
N TYR A 444 6.36 -26.81 5.67
CA TYR A 444 5.18 -26.40 6.44
C TYR A 444 4.85 -27.47 7.48
N ARG A 445 4.16 -27.08 8.55
CA ARG A 445 3.58 -28.01 9.53
C ARG A 445 2.10 -27.78 9.71
N ILE A 446 1.36 -28.89 9.81
CA ILE A 446 -0.02 -28.95 10.29
C ILE A 446 0.02 -29.72 11.61
N TYR A 447 -0.29 -29.07 12.73
CA TYR A 447 -0.41 -29.70 14.04
C TYR A 447 -1.82 -30.26 14.24
N ASP A 448 -1.93 -31.37 14.96
CA ASP A 448 -3.20 -32.08 15.13
C ASP A 448 -4.25 -31.17 15.82
N PRO A 449 -5.36 -30.81 15.14
CA PRO A 449 -6.36 -29.92 15.68
C PRO A 449 -7.26 -30.58 16.74
N SER A 450 -7.16 -31.89 16.96
CA SER A 450 -7.85 -32.60 18.06
C SER A 450 -7.14 -32.46 19.40
N THR A 451 -5.85 -32.06 19.41
CA THR A 451 -5.04 -31.91 20.62
C THR A 451 -4.57 -30.47 20.86
N HIS A 452 -4.38 -29.67 19.81
CA HIS A 452 -3.90 -28.28 19.92
C HIS A 452 -5.06 -27.29 19.77
N HIS A 453 -5.65 -26.84 20.87
CA HIS A 453 -6.75 -25.85 20.89
C HIS A 453 -6.36 -24.47 21.39
N HIS A 454 -5.12 -24.30 21.87
CA HIS A 454 -4.65 -23.06 22.48
C HIS A 454 -4.42 -21.94 21.46
N VAL A 455 -4.55 -20.70 21.94
CA VAL A 455 -4.12 -19.49 21.24
C VAL A 455 -2.84 -18.99 21.92
N VAL A 456 -1.93 -18.39 21.14
CA VAL A 456 -0.81 -17.62 21.69
C VAL A 456 -1.05 -16.13 21.43
N VAL A 457 -0.88 -15.34 22.48
CA VAL A 457 -1.00 -13.87 22.45
C VAL A 457 0.41 -13.26 22.54
N MET A 458 0.71 -12.28 21.70
CA MET A 458 1.91 -11.47 21.76
C MET A 458 1.62 -10.08 22.30
N ARG A 459 2.37 -9.67 23.32
CA ARG A 459 2.34 -8.33 23.90
C ARG A 459 3.73 -7.95 24.38
N HIS A 460 4.18 -6.74 24.07
CA HIS A 460 5.50 -6.23 24.46
C HIS A 460 6.66 -7.20 24.10
N ASN A 461 6.55 -7.86 22.93
CA ASN A 461 7.44 -8.91 22.40
C ASN A 461 7.40 -10.28 23.12
N LYS A 462 6.59 -10.43 24.17
CA LYS A 462 6.44 -11.67 24.95
C LYS A 462 5.30 -12.51 24.44
N PHE A 463 5.41 -13.83 24.60
CA PHE A 463 4.39 -14.81 24.17
C PHE A 463 3.63 -15.36 25.39
N PHE A 464 2.30 -15.42 25.31
CA PHE A 464 1.43 -15.97 26.35
C PHE A 464 0.54 -17.06 25.76
N LYS A 465 0.64 -18.29 26.28
CA LYS A 465 -0.23 -19.41 25.91
C LYS A 465 -1.49 -19.37 26.75
N VAL A 466 -2.65 -19.36 26.10
CA VAL A 466 -3.97 -19.49 26.75
C VAL A 466 -4.46 -20.92 26.57
N HIS A 467 -4.55 -21.67 27.67
CA HIS A 467 -4.82 -23.11 27.67
C HIS A 467 -6.32 -23.43 27.49
N GLN A 468 -6.82 -23.19 26.28
CA GLN A 468 -8.19 -23.56 25.90
C GLN A 468 -8.32 -25.08 25.64
N GLY A 469 -9.48 -25.66 25.99
CA GLY A 469 -9.88 -27.01 25.59
C GLY A 469 -10.61 -27.05 24.23
N PRO A 470 -11.34 -28.14 23.91
CA PRO A 470 -12.12 -28.24 22.67
C PRO A 470 -13.33 -27.28 22.64
N THR A 471 -13.87 -26.93 23.81
CA THR A 471 -14.91 -25.90 23.97
C THR A 471 -14.28 -24.51 23.82
N PRO A 472 -14.75 -23.66 22.88
CA PRO A 472 -14.30 -22.28 22.77
C PRO A 472 -14.64 -21.45 24.02
N LEU A 473 -13.77 -20.51 24.37
CA LEU A 473 -14.07 -19.51 25.40
C LEU A 473 -15.05 -18.45 24.87
N SER A 474 -15.91 -17.95 25.74
CA SER A 474 -16.83 -16.83 25.50
C SER A 474 -16.10 -15.48 25.42
N PHE A 475 -16.84 -14.47 24.99
CA PHE A 475 -16.39 -13.08 24.94
C PHE A 475 -15.95 -12.52 26.32
N LEU A 476 -16.64 -12.89 27.41
CA LEU A 476 -16.26 -12.43 28.76
C LEU A 476 -15.00 -13.13 29.29
N GLU A 477 -14.83 -14.42 28.98
CA GLU A 477 -13.62 -15.17 29.33
C GLU A 477 -12.41 -14.59 28.59
N TRP A 478 -12.52 -14.39 27.27
CA TRP A 478 -11.48 -13.72 26.49
C TRP A 478 -11.20 -12.29 26.97
N THR A 479 -12.23 -11.49 27.26
CA THR A 479 -12.06 -10.13 27.80
C THR A 479 -11.24 -10.14 29.08
N SER A 480 -11.53 -11.05 30.02
CA SER A 480 -10.82 -11.18 31.28
C SER A 480 -9.36 -11.61 31.09
N ILE A 481 -9.13 -12.59 30.21
CA ILE A 481 -7.80 -13.13 29.88
C ILE A 481 -6.92 -12.06 29.23
N LEU A 482 -7.47 -11.31 28.26
CA LEU A 482 -6.70 -10.33 27.51
C LEU A 482 -6.38 -9.08 28.34
N THR A 483 -7.29 -8.62 29.21
CA THR A 483 -6.97 -7.61 30.23
C THR A 483 -5.84 -8.09 31.14
N HIS A 484 -5.95 -9.31 31.69
CA HIS A 484 -4.90 -9.87 32.55
C HIS A 484 -3.54 -9.98 31.83
N ILE A 485 -3.51 -10.34 30.54
CA ILE A 485 -2.28 -10.38 29.73
C ILE A 485 -1.68 -8.98 29.54
N LEU A 486 -2.50 -7.94 29.34
CA LEU A 486 -2.02 -6.55 29.28
C LEU A 486 -1.42 -6.12 30.63
N ASP A 487 -2.08 -6.44 31.75
CA ASP A 487 -1.62 -6.10 33.11
C ASP A 487 -0.27 -6.77 33.44
N VAL A 488 -0.09 -8.07 33.13
CA VAL A 488 1.13 -8.82 33.47
C VAL A 488 2.26 -8.73 32.44
N ALA A 489 2.04 -8.10 31.28
CA ALA A 489 3.08 -7.98 30.26
C ALA A 489 4.29 -7.17 30.75
N GLY A 490 4.08 -6.14 31.57
CA GLY A 490 5.16 -5.34 32.16
C GLY A 490 5.99 -4.59 31.11
N SER A 491 7.31 -4.52 31.29
CA SER A 491 8.24 -3.88 30.33
C SER A 491 8.44 -4.71 29.06
N ILE A 492 8.88 -4.06 27.96
CA ILE A 492 9.24 -4.73 26.70
C ILE A 492 10.50 -5.59 26.89
N GLU A 493 10.50 -6.79 26.28
CA GLU A 493 11.64 -7.73 26.24
C GLU A 493 12.25 -7.83 24.83
N SER A 494 13.43 -8.45 24.71
CA SER A 494 14.11 -8.70 23.42
C SER A 494 13.23 -9.57 22.51
N SER A 495 13.02 -9.13 21.26
CA SER A 495 12.09 -9.85 20.36
C SER A 495 12.71 -11.10 19.77
N VAL A 496 12.15 -12.25 20.11
CA VAL A 496 12.36 -13.52 19.38
C VAL A 496 11.57 -13.52 18.06
N GLY A 497 10.49 -12.74 18.00
CA GLY A 497 9.60 -12.61 16.84
C GLY A 497 10.29 -12.07 15.58
N VAL A 498 11.15 -11.06 15.75
CA VAL A 498 11.87 -10.41 14.64
C VAL A 498 12.79 -11.35 13.87
N LEU A 499 13.26 -12.44 14.49
CA LEU A 499 14.04 -13.49 13.81
C LEU A 499 13.26 -14.13 12.65
N SER A 500 11.92 -14.18 12.73
CA SER A 500 11.07 -14.70 11.64
C SER A 500 10.95 -13.75 10.43
N SER A 501 11.49 -12.53 10.53
CA SER A 501 11.56 -11.55 9.43
C SER A 501 12.85 -11.64 8.61
N GLU A 502 13.83 -12.44 9.03
CA GLU A 502 15.13 -12.57 8.36
C GLU A 502 15.07 -13.36 7.03
N ASN A 503 16.19 -13.35 6.31
CA ASN A 503 16.48 -14.32 5.26
C ASN A 503 16.25 -15.75 5.79
N ARG A 504 15.68 -16.63 4.96
CA ARG A 504 15.19 -17.95 5.41
C ARG A 504 16.29 -18.89 5.88
N ASP A 505 17.50 -18.80 5.32
CA ASP A 505 18.64 -19.60 5.77
C ASP A 505 19.23 -19.03 7.08
N VAL A 506 19.27 -17.70 7.23
CA VAL A 506 19.67 -17.01 8.48
C VAL A 506 18.70 -17.33 9.62
N TRP A 507 17.39 -17.32 9.35
CA TRP A 507 16.38 -17.72 10.31
C TRP A 507 16.42 -19.22 10.61
N ALA A 508 16.78 -20.08 9.64
CA ALA A 508 16.99 -21.51 9.91
C ALA A 508 18.14 -21.76 10.90
N ASP A 509 19.24 -21.02 10.75
CA ASP A 509 20.39 -21.07 11.69
C ASP A 509 20.00 -20.52 13.07
N ALA A 510 19.34 -19.36 13.15
CA ALA A 510 18.90 -18.78 14.42
C ALA A 510 17.82 -19.63 15.12
N ARG A 511 16.90 -20.27 14.38
CA ARG A 511 15.95 -21.26 14.95
C ARG A 511 16.69 -22.51 15.45
N THR A 512 17.80 -22.89 14.83
CA THR A 512 18.66 -23.98 15.32
C THR A 512 19.36 -23.60 16.63
N GLN A 513 19.84 -22.35 16.77
CA GLN A 513 20.35 -21.85 18.04
C GLN A 513 19.26 -21.80 19.13
N LEU A 514 18.05 -21.34 18.81
CA LEU A 514 16.93 -21.36 19.77
C LEU A 514 16.60 -22.78 20.26
N LEU A 515 16.72 -23.80 19.41
CA LEU A 515 16.57 -25.20 19.82
C LEU A 515 17.71 -25.67 20.72
N ALA A 516 18.96 -25.29 20.42
CA ALA A 516 20.12 -25.59 21.27
C ALA A 516 20.06 -24.89 22.64
N ASP A 517 19.49 -23.68 22.70
CA ASP A 517 19.18 -22.94 23.93
C ASP A 517 18.04 -23.58 24.75
N GLY A 518 17.42 -24.66 24.27
CA GLY A 518 16.39 -25.44 24.97
C GLY A 518 14.94 -25.09 24.63
N ASN A 519 14.68 -24.17 23.70
CA ASN A 519 13.35 -23.61 23.45
C ASN A 519 12.39 -24.50 22.63
N ALA A 520 12.67 -25.80 22.51
CA ALA A 520 11.89 -26.73 21.70
C ALA A 520 10.39 -26.77 22.10
N ALA A 521 10.09 -26.69 23.39
CA ALA A 521 8.71 -26.62 23.89
C ALA A 521 8.03 -25.28 23.55
N THR A 522 8.70 -24.15 23.80
CA THR A 522 8.17 -22.80 23.51
C THR A 522 7.93 -22.59 22.02
N LEU A 523 8.88 -22.99 21.16
CA LEU A 523 8.70 -22.96 19.71
C LEU A 523 7.54 -23.84 19.27
N ARG A 524 7.42 -25.07 19.81
CA ARG A 524 6.30 -25.97 19.50
C ARG A 524 4.95 -25.36 19.91
N ASP A 525 4.86 -24.65 21.03
CA ASP A 525 3.62 -24.00 21.46
C ASP A 525 3.21 -22.83 20.54
N ILE A 526 4.17 -22.05 20.02
CA ILE A 526 3.94 -21.00 19.02
C ILE A 526 3.55 -21.62 17.66
N GLU A 527 4.34 -22.58 17.16
CA GLU A 527 4.15 -23.27 15.87
C GLU A 527 2.78 -23.99 15.82
N SER A 528 2.33 -24.58 16.93
CA SER A 528 1.09 -25.39 17.00
C SER A 528 -0.20 -24.64 17.35
N ALA A 529 -0.11 -23.41 17.87
CA ALA A 529 -1.28 -22.61 18.26
C ALA A 529 -2.32 -22.48 17.13
N VAL A 530 -3.61 -22.35 17.48
CA VAL A 530 -4.71 -22.18 16.52
C VAL A 530 -4.43 -21.00 15.58
N LEU A 531 -4.07 -19.86 16.16
CA LEU A 531 -3.59 -18.64 15.53
C LEU A 531 -2.73 -17.85 16.52
N LEU A 532 -2.11 -16.77 16.05
CA LEU A 532 -1.41 -15.78 16.89
C LEU A 532 -2.25 -14.50 17.01
N LEU A 533 -2.35 -13.91 18.19
CA LEU A 533 -2.96 -12.59 18.40
C LEU A 533 -1.88 -11.59 18.85
N CYS A 534 -1.70 -10.50 18.13
CA CYS A 534 -0.76 -9.43 18.48
C CYS A 534 -1.54 -8.23 19.05
N LEU A 535 -1.24 -7.85 20.30
CA LEU A 535 -1.81 -6.69 20.98
C LEU A 535 -0.80 -5.54 20.97
N ASP A 536 -0.88 -4.66 19.97
CA ASP A 536 0.08 -3.58 19.78
C ASP A 536 -0.28 -2.34 20.59
N ASP A 537 0.72 -1.59 21.03
CA ASP A 537 0.57 -0.27 21.68
C ASP A 537 0.18 0.83 20.68
N ASP A 538 0.62 0.68 19.43
CA ASP A 538 0.40 1.65 18.38
C ASP A 538 -1.10 1.94 18.18
N ALA A 539 -1.41 3.20 17.90
CA ALA A 539 -2.76 3.70 17.62
C ALA A 539 -2.86 4.34 16.22
N PRO A 540 -2.49 3.64 15.13
CA PRO A 540 -2.46 4.21 13.78
C PRO A 540 -3.87 4.69 13.36
N THR A 541 -3.93 5.86 12.73
CA THR A 541 -5.20 6.55 12.41
C THR A 541 -5.52 6.55 10.92
N SER A 542 -4.55 6.88 10.05
CA SER A 542 -4.76 6.88 8.60
C SER A 542 -4.76 5.47 8.02
N ARG A 543 -5.43 5.26 6.87
CA ARG A 543 -5.40 3.95 6.17
C ARG A 543 -3.98 3.55 5.76
N THR A 544 -3.11 4.52 5.46
CA THR A 544 -1.70 4.28 5.14
C THR A 544 -0.92 3.75 6.33
N ASP A 545 -1.09 4.36 7.51
CA ASP A 545 -0.34 3.97 8.71
C ASP A 545 -0.84 2.65 9.29
N VAL A 546 -2.16 2.41 9.26
CA VAL A 546 -2.73 1.09 9.60
C VAL A 546 -2.23 0.03 8.63
N SER A 547 -2.11 0.33 7.34
CA SER A 547 -1.54 -0.60 6.35
C SER A 547 -0.08 -0.93 6.64
N ARG A 548 0.75 0.07 6.96
CA ARG A 548 2.16 -0.12 7.33
C ARG A 548 2.30 -0.97 8.60
N ALA A 549 1.48 -0.69 9.61
CA ALA A 549 1.46 -1.40 10.89
C ALA A 549 0.96 -2.86 10.77
N LEU A 550 0.00 -3.13 9.87
CA LEU A 550 -0.49 -4.48 9.58
C LEU A 550 0.44 -5.29 8.68
N TRP A 551 1.06 -4.67 7.67
CA TRP A 551 1.96 -5.36 6.73
C TRP A 551 3.22 -5.89 7.43
N HIS A 552 3.98 -4.98 8.06
CA HIS A 552 5.23 -5.33 8.73
C HIS A 552 5.29 -4.81 10.17
N GLY A 553 4.73 -3.64 10.48
CA GLY A 553 4.86 -3.02 11.80
C GLY A 553 6.33 -2.80 12.18
N ASN A 554 6.65 -2.94 13.47
CA ASN A 554 8.00 -2.73 14.01
C ASN A 554 8.90 -4.00 14.02
N GLY A 555 8.49 -5.09 13.38
CA GLY A 555 9.26 -6.35 13.34
C GLY A 555 9.11 -7.22 14.59
N ARG A 556 8.78 -6.61 15.74
CA ARG A 556 9.11 -7.15 17.06
C ARG A 556 7.94 -7.83 17.77
N ASN A 557 6.71 -7.32 17.59
CA ASN A 557 5.49 -7.92 18.15
C ASN A 557 4.74 -8.79 17.11
N ARG A 558 5.47 -9.65 16.38
CA ARG A 558 4.99 -10.51 15.26
C ARG A 558 5.71 -11.86 15.24
N PHE A 559 5.16 -12.84 14.52
CA PHE A 559 5.85 -14.08 14.14
C PHE A 559 5.42 -14.50 12.73
N TYR A 560 6.16 -14.05 11.71
CA TYR A 560 5.73 -14.02 10.30
C TYR A 560 5.54 -15.40 9.64
N ASP A 561 6.08 -16.45 10.23
CA ASP A 561 5.87 -17.83 9.80
C ASP A 561 4.47 -18.38 10.11
N LYS A 562 3.70 -17.70 10.98
CA LYS A 562 2.37 -18.16 11.37
C LYS A 562 1.34 -17.85 10.28
N CYS A 563 0.56 -18.86 9.87
CA CYS A 563 -0.44 -18.73 8.80
C CYS A 563 -1.47 -17.62 9.07
N ILE A 564 -1.91 -17.47 10.33
CA ILE A 564 -2.82 -16.42 10.78
C ILE A 564 -2.19 -15.69 11.97
N GLN A 565 -1.97 -14.39 11.78
CA GLN A 565 -1.75 -13.43 12.85
C GLN A 565 -2.91 -12.43 12.84
N LEU A 566 -3.73 -12.40 13.89
CA LEU A 566 -4.64 -11.29 14.15
C LEU A 566 -3.84 -10.17 14.81
N VAL A 567 -4.05 -8.92 14.38
CA VAL A 567 -3.41 -7.74 14.96
C VAL A 567 -4.50 -6.79 15.44
N VAL A 568 -4.41 -6.33 16.69
CA VAL A 568 -5.33 -5.35 17.25
C VAL A 568 -4.55 -4.24 17.96
N PHE A 569 -4.78 -3.01 17.52
CA PHE A 569 -4.12 -1.79 17.95
C PHE A 569 -4.74 -1.22 19.23
N GLY A 570 -4.03 -0.34 19.94
CA GLY A 570 -4.51 0.26 21.19
C GLY A 570 -5.83 1.03 21.04
N ASN A 571 -6.05 1.63 19.86
CA ASN A 571 -7.29 2.31 19.49
C ASN A 571 -8.43 1.38 19.01
N GLY A 572 -8.27 0.06 19.13
CA GLY A 572 -9.28 -0.92 18.70
C GLY A 572 -9.38 -1.16 17.20
N LYS A 573 -8.55 -0.49 16.37
CA LYS A 573 -8.39 -0.90 14.96
C LYS A 573 -7.80 -2.31 14.89
N ALA A 574 -8.15 -3.04 13.84
CA ALA A 574 -7.73 -4.44 13.72
C ALA A 574 -7.49 -4.86 12.28
N GLY A 575 -6.73 -5.94 12.13
CA GLY A 575 -6.53 -6.61 10.86
C GLY A 575 -5.99 -8.01 11.03
N LEU A 576 -5.59 -8.59 9.91
CA LEU A 576 -4.98 -9.90 9.81
C LEU A 576 -3.75 -9.83 8.90
N LEU A 577 -2.68 -10.52 9.29
CA LEU A 577 -1.47 -10.75 8.50
C LEU A 577 -1.33 -12.26 8.28
N ALA A 578 -1.02 -12.65 7.03
CA ALA A 578 -1.03 -14.04 6.57
C ALA A 578 0.29 -14.46 5.91
N GLU A 579 0.62 -15.75 6.02
CA GLU A 579 1.69 -16.40 5.24
C GLU A 579 1.07 -17.08 4.00
N HIS A 580 1.63 -16.85 2.81
CA HIS A 580 0.99 -17.16 1.52
C HIS A 580 1.47 -18.49 0.89
N SER A 581 2.52 -19.14 1.43
CA SER A 581 3.18 -20.27 0.76
C SER A 581 2.24 -21.41 0.41
N MET A 582 1.38 -21.80 1.36
CA MET A 582 0.40 -22.89 1.20
C MET A 582 -1.05 -22.42 1.07
N LEU A 583 -1.32 -21.10 1.22
CA LEU A 583 -2.66 -20.52 1.27
C LEU A 583 -2.81 -19.31 0.32
N ASP A 584 -3.79 -19.33 -0.58
CA ASP A 584 -4.12 -18.17 -1.43
C ASP A 584 -5.11 -17.22 -0.74
N GLY A 585 -4.96 -15.91 -0.98
CA GLY A 585 -5.74 -14.85 -0.34
C GLY A 585 -7.26 -14.98 -0.42
N MET A 586 -7.81 -15.66 -1.44
CA MET A 586 -9.26 -15.92 -1.55
C MET A 586 -9.80 -16.87 -0.47
N ALA A 587 -9.00 -17.82 0.02
CA ALA A 587 -9.41 -18.68 1.13
C ALA A 587 -9.39 -17.90 2.45
N MET A 588 -8.38 -17.04 2.64
CA MET A 588 -8.27 -16.17 3.80
C MET A 588 -9.35 -15.08 3.82
N SER A 589 -9.78 -14.57 2.65
CA SER A 589 -10.85 -13.56 2.57
C SER A 589 -12.21 -14.14 2.95
N VAL A 590 -12.45 -15.43 2.68
CA VAL A 590 -13.67 -16.15 3.11
C VAL A 590 -13.69 -16.40 4.62
N TYR A 591 -12.52 -16.57 5.24
CA TYR A 591 -12.38 -16.58 6.70
C TYR A 591 -12.63 -15.18 7.31
N ALA A 592 -12.00 -14.14 6.76
CA ALA A 592 -12.15 -12.76 7.19
C ALA A 592 -13.59 -12.23 7.00
N ASP A 593 -14.28 -12.58 5.91
CA ASP A 593 -15.72 -12.30 5.74
C ASP A 593 -16.52 -12.95 6.87
N PHE A 594 -16.38 -14.27 7.11
CA PHE A 594 -17.16 -14.96 8.13
C PHE A 594 -17.02 -14.31 9.51
N ILE A 595 -15.80 -13.97 9.95
CA ILE A 595 -15.62 -13.35 11.28
C ILE A 595 -16.17 -11.92 11.31
N LEU A 596 -15.95 -11.09 10.29
CA LEU A 596 -16.40 -9.69 10.30
C LEU A 596 -17.91 -9.58 10.06
N THR A 597 -18.43 -10.24 9.04
CA THR A 597 -19.87 -10.24 8.70
C THR A 597 -20.68 -10.91 9.82
N GLY A 598 -20.15 -11.98 10.42
CA GLY A 598 -20.79 -12.66 11.55
C GLY A 598 -20.84 -11.81 12.81
N LEU A 599 -19.76 -11.11 13.16
CA LEU A 599 -19.75 -10.17 14.29
C LEU A 599 -20.61 -8.92 14.03
N HIS A 600 -20.52 -8.35 12.83
CA HIS A 600 -21.30 -7.17 12.44
C HIS A 600 -22.82 -7.46 12.52
N LYS A 601 -23.26 -8.61 11.97
CA LYS A 601 -24.67 -9.05 11.99
C LYS A 601 -25.09 -9.79 13.27
N GLN A 602 -24.20 -9.92 14.26
CA GLN A 602 -24.43 -10.63 15.52
C GLN A 602 -24.91 -12.09 15.36
N THR A 603 -24.43 -12.78 14.32
CA THR A 603 -24.71 -14.21 14.07
C THR A 603 -23.63 -15.14 14.63
N ILE A 604 -22.58 -14.59 15.24
CA ILE A 604 -21.62 -15.34 16.05
C ILE A 604 -22.12 -15.32 17.49
N ASP A 605 -22.32 -16.50 18.07
CA ASP A 605 -22.56 -16.63 19.51
C ASP A 605 -21.32 -16.17 20.28
N LEU A 606 -21.50 -15.19 21.18
CA LEU A 606 -20.45 -14.64 22.03
C LEU A 606 -20.37 -15.36 23.40
N GLY A 607 -21.24 -16.35 23.63
CA GLY A 607 -21.45 -17.00 24.91
C GLY A 607 -22.27 -16.15 25.88
N ASP A 608 -22.46 -16.69 27.09
CA ASP A 608 -23.20 -16.01 28.15
C ASP A 608 -22.49 -14.72 28.60
N THR A 609 -23.09 -13.57 28.27
CA THR A 609 -22.63 -12.23 28.66
C THR A 609 -23.21 -11.75 30.00
N THR A 610 -23.94 -12.61 30.72
CA THR A 610 -24.58 -12.32 32.02
C THR A 610 -23.92 -13.04 33.20
N LEU A 611 -22.83 -13.78 32.97
CA LEU A 611 -22.06 -14.49 34.00
C LEU A 611 -21.67 -13.56 35.16
N THR A 612 -21.92 -14.01 36.39
CA THR A 612 -21.41 -13.33 37.58
C THR A 612 -19.88 -13.43 37.64
N HIS A 613 -19.21 -12.44 38.25
CA HIS A 613 -17.74 -12.42 38.33
C HIS A 613 -17.17 -13.73 38.93
N ALA A 614 -17.80 -14.28 39.97
CA ALA A 614 -17.39 -15.56 40.56
C ALA A 614 -17.54 -16.75 39.60
N ALA A 615 -18.64 -16.82 38.84
CA ALA A 615 -18.85 -17.87 37.83
C ALA A 615 -17.90 -17.74 36.64
N LEU A 616 -17.56 -16.50 36.26
CA LEU A 616 -16.59 -16.19 35.22
C LEU A 616 -15.17 -16.60 35.63
N VAL A 617 -14.71 -16.17 36.82
CA VAL A 617 -13.39 -16.53 37.37
C VAL A 617 -13.23 -18.03 37.51
N ALA A 618 -14.27 -18.74 37.97
CA ALA A 618 -14.26 -20.21 38.10
C ALA A 618 -14.16 -20.96 36.75
N ARG A 619 -14.34 -20.28 35.61
CA ARG A 619 -14.22 -20.85 34.26
C ARG A 619 -12.94 -20.44 33.54
N LEU A 620 -12.18 -19.46 34.05
CA LEU A 620 -11.00 -18.96 33.33
C LEU A 620 -9.91 -20.05 33.22
N PRO A 621 -9.42 -20.35 31.99
CA PRO A 621 -8.30 -21.26 31.80
C PRO A 621 -7.00 -20.65 32.32
N ALA A 622 -6.00 -21.50 32.54
CA ALA A 622 -4.65 -21.04 32.80
C ALA A 622 -4.10 -20.21 31.64
N VAL A 623 -3.34 -19.17 31.98
CA VAL A 623 -2.47 -18.42 31.07
C VAL A 623 -1.03 -18.68 31.48
N THR A 624 -0.16 -18.99 30.53
CA THR A 624 1.27 -19.26 30.80
C THR A 624 2.15 -18.36 29.95
N PRO A 625 2.95 -17.46 30.56
CA PRO A 625 4.02 -16.76 29.86
C PRO A 625 5.04 -17.78 29.33
N LEU A 626 5.20 -17.85 28.01
CA LEU A 626 6.14 -18.73 27.34
C LEU A 626 7.52 -18.10 27.38
N LYS A 627 8.31 -18.47 28.39
CA LYS A 627 9.70 -18.02 28.52
C LYS A 627 10.53 -18.56 27.36
N VAL A 628 11.42 -17.72 26.84
CA VAL A 628 12.46 -18.10 25.87
C VAL A 628 13.81 -17.92 26.55
N HIS A 629 14.59 -19.00 26.61
CA HIS A 629 15.99 -18.97 27.00
C HIS A 629 16.80 -18.37 25.85
N MET A 630 17.51 -17.26 26.10
CA MET A 630 18.30 -16.58 25.10
C MET A 630 19.78 -16.61 25.51
N SER A 631 20.59 -17.39 24.82
CA SER A 631 22.04 -17.30 24.90
C SER A 631 22.55 -15.97 24.34
N ALA A 632 23.82 -15.65 24.58
CA ALA A 632 24.47 -14.50 23.93
C ALA A 632 24.42 -14.59 22.39
N ALA A 633 24.45 -15.80 21.81
CA ALA A 633 24.30 -16.01 20.37
C ALA A 633 22.88 -15.70 19.89
N THR A 634 21.84 -16.14 20.62
CA THR A 634 20.45 -15.78 20.33
C THR A 634 20.22 -14.26 20.45
N LEU A 635 20.74 -13.60 21.50
CA LEU A 635 20.63 -12.15 21.65
C LEU A 635 21.37 -11.39 20.53
N GLN A 636 22.54 -11.86 20.10
CA GLN A 636 23.27 -11.30 18.97
C GLN A 636 22.52 -11.48 17.64
N ALA A 637 21.87 -12.63 17.43
CA ALA A 637 21.03 -12.89 16.27
C ALA A 637 19.81 -11.95 16.25
N ILE A 638 19.13 -11.77 17.40
CA ILE A 638 18.01 -10.83 17.55
C ILE A 638 18.45 -9.41 17.19
N ALA A 639 19.52 -8.91 17.83
CA ALA A 639 20.03 -7.57 17.57
C ALA A 639 20.54 -7.38 16.13
N SER A 640 20.87 -8.46 15.42
CA SER A 640 21.18 -8.40 13.98
C SER A 640 19.92 -8.34 13.13
N ALA A 641 18.94 -9.22 13.40
CA ALA A 641 17.65 -9.25 12.70
C ALA A 641 16.87 -7.94 12.86
N GLU A 642 16.94 -7.29 14.03
CA GLU A 642 16.40 -5.94 14.24
C GLU A 642 17.02 -4.91 13.29
N ARG A 643 18.36 -4.87 13.18
CA ARG A 643 19.05 -3.97 12.24
C ARG A 643 18.73 -4.30 10.78
N THR A 644 18.69 -5.57 10.40
CA THR A 644 18.29 -6.01 9.05
C THR A 644 16.86 -5.57 8.74
N PHE A 645 15.94 -5.78 9.68
CA PHE A 645 14.52 -5.43 9.53
C PHE A 645 14.33 -3.91 9.41
N ASP A 646 14.88 -3.13 10.33
CA ASP A 646 14.72 -1.67 10.35
C ASP A 646 15.31 -1.03 9.08
N ALA A 647 16.48 -1.50 8.62
CA ALA A 647 17.08 -1.07 7.36
C ALA A 647 16.25 -1.51 6.13
N THR A 648 15.61 -2.67 6.18
CA THR A 648 14.74 -3.13 5.08
C THR A 648 13.45 -2.32 5.02
N VAL A 649 12.79 -2.06 6.17
CA VAL A 649 11.64 -1.16 6.28
C VAL A 649 11.99 0.25 5.81
N ALA A 650 13.16 0.76 6.17
CA ALA A 650 13.61 2.08 5.71
C ALA A 650 13.64 2.19 4.18
N GLY A 651 13.92 1.10 3.46
CA GLY A 651 13.92 1.03 1.99
C GLY A 651 12.57 0.72 1.33
N HIS A 652 11.49 0.46 2.08
CA HIS A 652 10.13 0.29 1.54
C HIS A 652 9.27 1.53 1.78
N ASP A 653 8.26 1.73 0.93
CA ASP A 653 7.20 2.72 1.11
C ASP A 653 5.83 2.14 0.81
N VAL A 654 4.80 2.72 1.43
CA VAL A 654 3.39 2.37 1.23
C VAL A 654 2.51 3.61 1.31
N HIS A 655 1.62 3.76 0.34
CA HIS A 655 0.59 4.81 0.28
C HIS A 655 -0.78 4.17 0.04
N VAL A 656 -1.81 4.62 0.76
CA VAL A 656 -3.20 4.25 0.47
C VAL A 656 -3.92 5.39 -0.19
N GLU A 657 -4.26 5.20 -1.47
CA GLU A 657 -5.09 6.13 -2.23
C GLU A 657 -6.57 5.79 -2.08
N SER A 658 -7.42 6.81 -1.93
CA SER A 658 -8.85 6.65 -1.62
C SER A 658 -9.69 7.56 -2.51
N PHE A 659 -9.91 7.12 -3.74
CA PHE A 659 -10.66 7.85 -4.75
C PHE A 659 -12.18 7.77 -4.48
N PHE A 660 -12.78 8.90 -4.10
CA PHE A 660 -14.22 9.01 -3.84
C PHE A 660 -15.04 9.58 -5.02
N GLY A 661 -14.40 9.88 -6.16
CA GLY A 661 -15.08 10.51 -7.30
C GLY A 661 -16.16 9.64 -7.96
N TYR A 662 -15.97 8.31 -7.96
CA TYR A 662 -16.98 7.30 -8.32
C TYR A 662 -16.48 5.87 -7.98
N GLY A 663 -17.37 4.88 -8.15
CA GLY A 663 -17.05 3.46 -7.99
C GLY A 663 -17.80 2.57 -8.97
N ASN A 664 -18.03 1.29 -8.62
CA ASN A 664 -18.57 0.30 -9.55
C ASN A 664 -19.97 0.60 -10.10
N HIS A 665 -20.74 1.50 -9.47
CA HIS A 665 -22.04 1.94 -10.00
C HIS A 665 -21.90 2.75 -11.30
N ALA A 666 -21.02 3.75 -11.34
CA ALA A 666 -20.81 4.58 -12.52
C ALA A 666 -20.16 3.79 -13.67
N ILE A 667 -19.14 2.98 -13.37
CA ILE A 667 -18.40 2.22 -14.39
C ILE A 667 -19.31 1.24 -15.17
N LYS A 668 -20.35 0.70 -14.53
CA LYS A 668 -21.37 -0.12 -15.20
C LYS A 668 -22.22 0.67 -16.20
N SER A 669 -22.48 1.96 -15.95
CA SER A 669 -23.18 2.84 -16.92
C SER A 669 -22.35 3.06 -18.19
N PHE A 670 -21.02 3.14 -18.03
CA PHE A 670 -20.05 3.25 -19.13
C PHE A 670 -19.94 1.96 -19.98
N GLN A 671 -20.70 0.91 -19.65
CA GLN A 671 -20.71 -0.41 -20.27
C GLN A 671 -19.38 -1.17 -20.14
N CYS A 672 -18.60 -0.87 -19.09
CA CYS A 672 -17.33 -1.52 -18.79
C CYS A 672 -17.44 -2.47 -17.60
N SER A 673 -16.57 -3.50 -17.54
CA SER A 673 -16.38 -4.24 -16.30
C SER A 673 -15.66 -3.33 -15.29
N PRO A 674 -16.14 -3.18 -14.04
CA PRO A 674 -15.51 -2.29 -13.05
C PRO A 674 -14.03 -2.59 -12.84
N ASP A 675 -13.70 -3.87 -12.75
CA ASP A 675 -12.36 -4.40 -12.54
C ASP A 675 -11.42 -4.10 -13.72
N ALA A 676 -11.84 -4.46 -14.93
CA ALA A 676 -11.10 -4.19 -16.16
C ALA A 676 -10.87 -2.69 -16.39
N PHE A 677 -11.83 -1.84 -16.01
CA PHE A 677 -11.73 -0.39 -16.14
C PHE A 677 -10.71 0.19 -15.15
N VAL A 678 -10.67 -0.29 -13.90
CA VAL A 678 -9.63 0.09 -12.94
C VAL A 678 -8.25 -0.43 -13.36
N GLN A 679 -8.19 -1.64 -13.93
CA GLN A 679 -6.97 -2.12 -14.60
C GLN A 679 -6.54 -1.21 -15.76
N MET A 680 -7.47 -0.62 -16.54
CA MET A 680 -7.12 0.37 -17.57
C MET A 680 -6.63 1.70 -16.99
N ALA A 681 -7.17 2.15 -15.84
CA ALA A 681 -6.63 3.30 -15.12
C ALA A 681 -5.21 3.03 -14.60
N ILE A 682 -4.93 1.81 -14.11
CA ILE A 682 -3.57 1.37 -13.72
C ILE A 682 -2.62 1.35 -14.93
N GLN A 683 -3.08 0.90 -16.11
CA GLN A 683 -2.28 0.97 -17.34
C GLN A 683 -2.02 2.42 -17.80
N LEU A 684 -2.98 3.34 -17.61
CA LEU A 684 -2.82 4.76 -17.93
C LEU A 684 -1.85 5.46 -16.97
N ALA A 685 -2.01 5.29 -15.66
CA ALA A 685 -1.11 5.81 -14.65
C ALA A 685 0.33 5.29 -14.85
N GLY A 686 0.49 4.00 -15.13
CA GLY A 686 1.79 3.42 -15.50
C GLY A 686 2.38 3.99 -16.78
N ARG A 687 1.55 4.22 -17.81
CA ARG A 687 1.98 4.82 -19.08
C ARG A 687 2.39 6.29 -18.94
N LYS A 688 1.79 7.03 -18.00
CA LYS A 688 2.21 8.37 -17.58
C LYS A 688 3.54 8.32 -16.82
N HIS A 689 3.66 7.45 -15.82
CA HIS A 689 4.82 7.37 -14.93
C HIS A 689 6.11 6.90 -15.64
N TRP A 690 6.08 5.76 -16.35
CA TRP A 690 7.29 5.20 -16.98
C TRP A 690 7.52 5.65 -18.44
N GLY A 691 6.63 6.48 -19.00
CA GLY A 691 6.69 6.88 -20.41
C GLY A 691 6.47 5.74 -21.44
N LYS A 692 6.15 4.53 -20.98
CA LYS A 692 6.02 3.30 -21.78
C LYS A 692 5.02 2.32 -21.16
N SER A 693 4.65 1.27 -21.88
CA SER A 693 3.94 0.12 -21.31
C SER A 693 4.90 -0.82 -20.57
N VAL A 694 4.45 -1.36 -19.45
CA VAL A 694 5.26 -2.18 -18.52
C VAL A 694 4.64 -3.54 -18.23
N ALA A 695 5.48 -4.48 -17.82
CA ALA A 695 5.10 -5.84 -17.46
C ALA A 695 4.08 -5.84 -16.30
N THR A 696 2.83 -6.19 -16.59
CA THR A 696 1.73 -6.15 -15.62
C THR A 696 1.18 -7.54 -15.32
N TYR A 697 1.19 -7.91 -14.04
CA TYR A 697 0.62 -9.15 -13.51
C TYR A 697 -0.70 -8.86 -12.78
N GLU A 698 -1.67 -9.74 -12.97
CA GLU A 698 -2.87 -9.84 -12.12
C GLU A 698 -3.07 -11.30 -11.69
N ALA A 699 -3.40 -11.51 -10.41
CA ALA A 699 -3.71 -12.83 -9.88
C ALA A 699 -5.12 -13.31 -10.31
N SER A 700 -5.21 -14.48 -10.94
CA SER A 700 -6.49 -15.13 -11.27
C SER A 700 -6.57 -16.51 -10.60
N GLN A 701 -7.54 -16.72 -9.71
CA GLN A 701 -7.70 -18.01 -9.05
C GLN A 701 -8.14 -19.11 -10.04
N VAL A 702 -7.55 -20.30 -9.92
CA VAL A 702 -7.91 -21.50 -10.71
C VAL A 702 -8.40 -22.65 -9.82
N ARG A 703 -8.90 -22.33 -8.62
CA ARG A 703 -9.47 -23.29 -7.64
C ARG A 703 -10.68 -24.09 -8.14
N VAL A 704 -11.23 -23.80 -9.33
CA VAL A 704 -12.21 -24.66 -10.00
C VAL A 704 -11.63 -26.00 -10.46
N PHE A 705 -10.29 -26.14 -10.44
CA PHE A 705 -9.57 -27.39 -10.68
C PHE A 705 -8.99 -27.98 -9.39
N LEU A 706 -8.86 -29.31 -9.36
CA LEU A 706 -8.18 -30.05 -8.28
C LEU A 706 -6.74 -29.53 -8.10
N HIS A 707 -6.41 -29.11 -6.88
CA HIS A 707 -5.14 -28.50 -6.52
C HIS A 707 -4.76 -27.27 -7.38
N GLY A 708 -5.77 -26.55 -7.89
CA GLY A 708 -5.60 -25.28 -8.60
C GLY A 708 -5.30 -24.12 -7.64
N ARG A 709 -4.12 -23.50 -7.79
CA ARG A 709 -3.70 -22.25 -7.11
C ARG A 709 -4.12 -21.03 -7.94
N THR A 710 -3.16 -20.38 -8.59
CA THR A 710 -3.35 -19.18 -9.43
C THR A 710 -2.75 -19.33 -10.83
N GLU A 711 -3.37 -18.67 -11.80
CA GLU A 711 -2.82 -18.32 -13.11
C GLU A 711 -2.68 -16.78 -13.19
N THR A 712 -1.93 -16.27 -14.17
CA THR A 712 -1.76 -14.85 -14.45
C THR A 712 -2.79 -14.35 -15.45
N THR A 713 -3.47 -13.24 -15.14
CA THR A 713 -4.02 -12.35 -16.16
C THR A 713 -2.98 -11.27 -16.49
N ARG A 714 -2.76 -11.00 -17.79
CA ARG A 714 -1.83 -9.98 -18.27
C ARG A 714 -2.60 -8.74 -18.70
N SER A 715 -2.72 -7.75 -17.82
CA SER A 715 -3.48 -6.50 -18.08
C SER A 715 -2.83 -5.61 -19.16
N CYS A 716 -1.52 -5.77 -19.39
CA CYS A 716 -0.85 -5.15 -20.51
C CYS A 716 -1.15 -5.93 -21.80
N SER A 717 -1.81 -5.26 -22.75
CA SER A 717 -2.32 -5.83 -23.99
C SER A 717 -2.19 -4.79 -25.12
N SER A 718 -2.29 -5.23 -26.37
CA SER A 718 -2.26 -4.29 -27.51
C SER A 718 -3.40 -3.26 -27.46
N ALA A 719 -4.56 -3.63 -26.89
CA ALA A 719 -5.70 -2.72 -26.73
C ALA A 719 -5.49 -1.72 -25.58
N SER A 720 -4.98 -2.16 -24.43
CA SER A 720 -4.68 -1.26 -23.30
C SER A 720 -3.51 -0.32 -23.59
N HIS A 721 -2.52 -0.76 -24.39
CA HIS A 721 -1.46 0.08 -24.94
C HIS A 721 -2.00 1.15 -25.90
N ALA A 722 -2.89 0.78 -26.84
CA ALA A 722 -3.50 1.72 -27.77
C ALA A 722 -4.36 2.77 -27.05
N PHE A 723 -5.17 2.35 -26.07
CA PHE A 723 -5.93 3.23 -25.20
C PHE A 723 -5.03 4.20 -24.42
N ALA A 724 -4.03 3.68 -23.69
CA ALA A 724 -3.19 4.51 -22.82
C ALA A 724 -2.31 5.50 -23.63
N ASN A 725 -1.83 5.13 -24.82
CA ASN A 725 -1.16 6.05 -25.73
C ASN A 725 -2.10 7.16 -26.21
N MET A 726 -3.33 6.83 -26.63
CA MET A 726 -4.32 7.82 -27.12
C MET A 726 -4.73 8.83 -26.05
N MET A 727 -4.69 8.44 -24.76
CA MET A 727 -4.89 9.38 -23.66
C MET A 727 -3.66 10.30 -23.52
N VAL A 728 -2.46 9.74 -23.36
CA VAL A 728 -1.24 10.51 -23.05
C VAL A 728 -0.77 11.42 -24.21
N GLN A 729 -0.91 10.99 -25.48
CA GLN A 729 -0.51 11.75 -26.67
C GLN A 729 -1.38 13.00 -26.94
N THR A 730 -2.33 13.32 -26.05
CA THR A 730 -3.33 14.38 -26.28
C THR A 730 -3.30 15.49 -25.22
N SER A 731 -2.23 15.54 -24.42
CA SER A 731 -1.79 16.75 -23.71
C SER A 731 -1.83 17.98 -24.62
N PRO A 732 -2.26 19.18 -24.14
CA PRO A 732 -2.47 20.35 -24.99
C PRO A 732 -1.25 20.80 -25.81
N VAL A 733 -0.03 20.41 -25.42
CA VAL A 733 1.20 20.65 -26.18
C VAL A 733 1.26 19.80 -27.47
N ASP A 734 0.83 18.54 -27.42
CA ASP A 734 0.89 17.60 -28.56
C ASP A 734 -0.33 17.68 -29.49
N GLN A 735 -1.37 18.43 -29.12
CA GLN A 735 -2.57 18.65 -29.96
C GLN A 735 -2.27 19.43 -31.26
N LEU A 736 -1.08 20.04 -31.38
CA LEU A 736 -0.56 20.56 -32.64
C LEU A 736 0.04 19.43 -33.52
N SER A 737 0.81 18.53 -32.89
CA SER A 737 1.56 17.45 -33.52
C SER A 737 0.65 16.36 -34.12
N VAL A 738 -0.33 15.89 -33.35
CA VAL A 738 -1.18 14.74 -33.72
C VAL A 738 -2.06 15.03 -34.94
N LYS A 739 -2.38 16.30 -35.20
CA LYS A 739 -3.15 16.74 -36.39
C LYS A 739 -2.49 16.33 -37.71
N VAL A 740 -1.16 16.31 -37.77
CA VAL A 740 -0.40 16.02 -38.99
C VAL A 740 -0.33 14.52 -39.27
N THR A 741 -0.08 13.70 -38.25
CA THR A 741 0.31 12.29 -38.43
C THR A 741 -0.86 11.34 -38.70
N LEU A 742 -2.08 11.64 -38.22
CA LEU A 742 -3.24 10.75 -38.34
C LEU A 742 -4.09 10.93 -39.62
N GLY A 743 -3.67 11.80 -40.55
CA GLY A 743 -4.45 12.10 -41.77
C GLY A 743 -5.77 12.84 -41.52
N LEU A 744 -5.99 13.35 -40.30
CA LEU A 744 -7.23 14.01 -39.87
C LEU A 744 -7.42 15.43 -40.42
N LEU A 745 -6.43 15.98 -41.15
CA LEU A 745 -6.47 17.28 -41.82
C LEU A 745 -7.55 17.43 -42.91
N LEU A 746 -8.30 16.37 -43.24
CA LEU A 746 -9.41 16.38 -44.20
C LEU A 746 -10.81 16.37 -43.56
N TYR A 747 -10.93 16.39 -42.22
CA TYR A 747 -12.21 16.66 -41.55
C TYR A 747 -12.24 18.12 -41.05
N PRO A 748 -13.29 18.91 -41.38
CA PRO A 748 -13.42 20.29 -40.93
C PRO A 748 -13.61 20.38 -39.41
N TYR A 749 -13.36 21.58 -38.87
CA TYR A 749 -13.09 21.88 -37.46
C TYR A 749 -14.27 21.64 -36.47
N ASP A 750 -15.41 21.14 -36.95
CA ASP A 750 -16.71 21.23 -36.28
C ASP A 750 -17.11 20.00 -35.42
N LYS A 751 -16.24 18.99 -35.27
CA LYS A 751 -16.62 17.70 -34.64
C LYS A 751 -15.67 17.19 -33.54
N PRO A 752 -15.66 17.83 -32.35
CA PRO A 752 -15.15 17.19 -31.11
C PRO A 752 -15.84 15.85 -30.80
N TYR A 753 -17.04 15.62 -31.37
CA TYR A 753 -17.76 14.34 -31.36
C TYR A 753 -16.87 13.12 -31.66
N CYS A 754 -16.01 13.21 -32.69
CA CYS A 754 -15.24 12.06 -33.15
C CYS A 754 -14.11 11.66 -32.20
N PHE A 755 -13.52 12.63 -31.48
CA PHE A 755 -12.34 12.42 -30.65
C PHE A 755 -12.64 11.68 -29.35
N PHE A 756 -13.56 12.21 -28.52
CA PHE A 756 -13.97 11.57 -27.28
C PHE A 756 -14.64 10.21 -27.54
N THR A 757 -15.41 10.08 -28.63
CA THR A 757 -15.98 8.79 -29.04
C THR A 757 -14.90 7.75 -29.36
N ALA A 758 -13.77 8.15 -29.94
CA ALA A 758 -12.65 7.24 -30.24
C ALA A 758 -11.91 6.82 -28.96
N GLN A 759 -11.61 7.76 -28.04
CA GLN A 759 -11.01 7.44 -26.73
C GLN A 759 -11.93 6.51 -25.91
N ALA A 760 -13.23 6.79 -25.86
CA ALA A 760 -14.24 5.98 -25.20
C ALA A 760 -14.51 4.63 -25.90
N GLY A 761 -14.20 4.51 -27.20
CA GLY A 761 -14.16 3.25 -27.93
C GLY A 761 -12.99 2.38 -27.47
N LEU A 762 -11.76 2.92 -27.56
CA LEU A 762 -10.54 2.24 -27.15
C LEU A 762 -10.57 1.80 -25.68
N CYS A 763 -11.14 2.61 -24.78
CA CYS A 763 -11.36 2.26 -23.38
C CYS A 763 -12.23 0.99 -23.23
N ARG A 764 -13.35 0.92 -23.96
CA ARG A 764 -14.24 -0.26 -23.96
C ARG A 764 -13.57 -1.48 -24.58
N ASP A 765 -12.87 -1.32 -25.70
CA ASP A 765 -12.15 -2.40 -26.37
C ASP A 765 -11.04 -2.98 -25.50
N ALA A 766 -10.30 -2.12 -24.77
CA ALA A 766 -9.29 -2.54 -23.82
C ALA A 766 -9.91 -3.27 -22.60
N CYS A 767 -11.03 -2.76 -22.06
CA CYS A 767 -11.80 -3.46 -21.02
C CYS A 767 -12.30 -4.85 -21.50
N ASN A 768 -12.81 -4.93 -22.73
CA ASN A 768 -13.30 -6.16 -23.35
C ASN A 768 -12.17 -7.18 -23.60
N ALA A 769 -11.00 -6.71 -24.07
CA ALA A 769 -9.82 -7.53 -24.25
C ALA A 769 -9.30 -8.11 -22.93
N HIS A 770 -9.26 -7.29 -21.87
CA HIS A 770 -8.90 -7.73 -20.53
C HIS A 770 -9.89 -8.77 -19.97
N VAL A 771 -11.22 -8.51 -20.05
CA VAL A 771 -12.25 -9.49 -19.63
C VAL A 771 -12.17 -10.79 -20.43
N LYS A 772 -11.79 -10.74 -21.71
CA LYS A 772 -11.52 -11.93 -22.54
C LYS A 772 -10.30 -12.70 -22.02
N TYR A 773 -9.22 -12.02 -21.64
CA TYR A 773 -8.03 -12.66 -21.08
C TYR A 773 -8.30 -13.30 -19.70
N MET A 774 -8.99 -12.60 -18.80
CA MET A 774 -9.36 -13.14 -17.48
C MET A 774 -10.17 -14.45 -17.61
N LYS A 775 -11.07 -14.56 -18.59
CA LYS A 775 -11.81 -15.80 -18.88
C LYS A 775 -10.93 -16.95 -19.38
N ILE A 776 -9.80 -16.64 -20.00
CA ILE A 776 -8.79 -17.63 -20.44
C ILE A 776 -7.92 -18.06 -19.25
N ALA A 777 -7.45 -17.10 -18.44
CA ALA A 777 -6.67 -17.36 -17.23
C ALA A 777 -7.46 -18.20 -16.20
N ALA A 778 -8.73 -17.89 -15.97
CA ALA A 778 -9.62 -18.66 -15.07
C ALA A 778 -9.86 -20.12 -15.53
N GLN A 779 -9.60 -20.45 -16.80
CA GLN A 779 -9.60 -21.84 -17.31
C GLN A 779 -8.21 -22.51 -17.23
N SER A 780 -7.23 -21.89 -16.56
CA SER A 780 -5.82 -22.31 -16.57
C SER A 780 -5.22 -22.40 -17.98
N LYS A 781 -5.64 -21.50 -18.88
CA LYS A 781 -5.15 -21.38 -20.27
C LYS A 781 -4.34 -20.11 -20.50
N GLY A 782 -3.83 -19.50 -19.41
CA GLY A 782 -2.87 -18.41 -19.50
C GLY A 782 -1.54 -18.89 -20.09
N VAL A 783 -0.63 -17.95 -20.33
CA VAL A 783 0.70 -18.29 -20.88
C VAL A 783 1.70 -18.61 -19.77
N ASP A 784 1.55 -18.01 -18.60
CA ASP A 784 2.57 -17.96 -17.56
C ASP A 784 2.80 -19.30 -16.87
N ARG A 785 1.76 -19.96 -16.34
CA ARG A 785 1.94 -21.26 -15.69
C ARG A 785 2.31 -22.36 -16.69
N HIS A 786 1.82 -22.29 -17.94
CA HIS A 786 2.20 -23.26 -18.96
C HIS A 786 3.67 -23.11 -19.39
N LEU A 787 4.13 -21.90 -19.71
CA LEU A 787 5.54 -21.67 -20.09
C LEU A 787 6.50 -21.93 -18.92
N LEU A 788 6.07 -21.70 -17.67
CA LEU A 788 6.81 -22.17 -16.48
C LEU A 788 6.92 -23.70 -16.44
N GLY A 789 5.82 -24.42 -16.61
CA GLY A 789 5.80 -25.89 -16.64
C GLY A 789 6.69 -26.47 -17.74
N LEU A 790 6.66 -25.90 -18.94
CA LEU A 790 7.53 -26.29 -20.06
C LEU A 790 9.02 -26.02 -19.75
N ARG A 791 9.35 -24.88 -19.15
CA ARG A 791 10.73 -24.54 -18.73
C ARG A 791 11.24 -25.49 -17.63
N LEU A 792 10.37 -25.93 -16.72
CA LEU A 792 10.70 -26.92 -15.69
C LEU A 792 10.78 -28.37 -16.21
N CYS A 793 10.49 -28.60 -17.50
CA CYS A 793 10.73 -29.87 -18.19
C CYS A 793 12.05 -29.92 -18.99
N LEU A 794 12.87 -28.86 -18.95
CA LEU A 794 14.23 -28.86 -19.52
C LEU A 794 15.15 -29.84 -18.76
N GLN A 795 16.06 -30.47 -19.50
CA GLN A 795 17.13 -31.32 -18.96
C GLN A 795 18.49 -30.58 -19.05
N PRO A 796 19.49 -30.95 -18.22
CA PRO A 796 20.80 -30.32 -18.26
C PRO A 796 21.43 -30.36 -19.67
N GLY A 797 21.85 -29.21 -20.19
CA GLY A 797 22.39 -29.06 -21.53
C GLY A 797 21.36 -28.71 -22.62
N GLU A 798 20.05 -28.75 -22.32
CA GLU A 798 19.02 -28.21 -23.21
C GLU A 798 18.80 -26.72 -22.97
N SER A 799 18.68 -25.94 -24.05
CA SER A 799 18.04 -24.62 -24.00
C SER A 799 17.12 -24.39 -25.19
N ALA A 800 16.25 -23.40 -25.07
CA ALA A 800 15.26 -23.03 -26.06
C ALA A 800 15.30 -21.52 -26.31
N ALA A 801 15.37 -21.12 -27.58
CA ALA A 801 15.43 -19.71 -27.98
C ALA A 801 14.30 -18.83 -27.38
N LEU A 802 13.12 -19.39 -27.10
CA LEU A 802 12.04 -18.70 -26.40
C LEU A 802 12.39 -18.36 -24.94
N PHE A 803 13.12 -19.22 -24.23
CA PHE A 803 13.46 -19.00 -22.82
C PHE A 803 14.73 -18.16 -22.63
N ASP A 804 15.54 -18.05 -23.67
CA ASP A 804 16.73 -17.19 -23.78
C ASP A 804 16.41 -15.79 -24.34
N ASP A 805 15.21 -15.59 -24.90
CA ASP A 805 14.73 -14.30 -25.43
C ASP A 805 14.68 -13.22 -24.32
N PRO A 806 15.37 -12.07 -24.48
CA PRO A 806 15.27 -10.94 -23.55
C PRO A 806 13.83 -10.45 -23.32
N VAL A 807 12.94 -10.61 -24.29
CA VAL A 807 11.51 -10.30 -24.18
C VAL A 807 10.78 -11.33 -23.30
N PHE A 808 11.19 -12.60 -23.28
CA PHE A 808 10.66 -13.58 -22.33
C PHE A 808 11.05 -13.24 -20.89
N ALA A 809 12.30 -12.84 -20.65
CA ALA A 809 12.72 -12.35 -19.34
C ALA A 809 11.93 -11.10 -18.91
N ARG A 810 11.85 -10.07 -19.76
CA ARG A 810 11.10 -8.82 -19.51
C ARG A 810 9.60 -9.07 -19.27
N SER A 811 8.97 -9.87 -20.12
CA SER A 811 7.53 -10.18 -20.04
C SER A 811 7.17 -11.16 -18.92
N LYS A 812 8.13 -11.60 -18.10
CA LYS A 812 7.91 -12.35 -16.87
C LYS A 812 8.67 -11.75 -15.68
N TYR A 813 9.08 -10.49 -15.74
CA TYR A 813 10.02 -9.89 -14.77
C TYR A 813 9.57 -10.05 -13.29
N TRP A 814 8.26 -10.00 -13.03
CA TRP A 814 7.63 -10.31 -11.74
C TRP A 814 7.85 -11.73 -11.20
N GLN A 815 8.25 -12.68 -12.05
CA GLN A 815 8.57 -14.07 -11.71
C GLN A 815 10.07 -14.31 -11.46
N VAL A 816 10.94 -13.29 -11.52
CA VAL A 816 12.40 -13.51 -11.56
C VAL A 816 12.94 -14.20 -10.30
N ARG A 817 12.26 -14.06 -9.15
CA ARG A 817 12.51 -14.82 -7.90
C ARG A 817 12.59 -16.35 -8.08
N LEU A 818 11.92 -16.92 -9.11
CA LEU A 818 11.99 -18.35 -9.42
C LEU A 818 13.29 -18.82 -10.10
N THR A 819 14.10 -17.93 -10.69
CA THR A 819 15.10 -18.35 -11.71
C THR A 819 16.43 -17.59 -11.79
N ALA A 820 16.74 -16.63 -10.91
CA ALA A 820 17.97 -15.82 -11.06
C ALA A 820 18.68 -15.43 -9.74
N ARG A 821 19.57 -16.32 -9.27
CA ARG A 821 20.77 -15.90 -8.51
C ARG A 821 21.87 -15.64 -9.55
N CYS A 822 22.45 -14.44 -9.57
CA CYS A 822 23.48 -13.96 -10.53
C CYS A 822 23.03 -13.82 -12.00
N PHE A 823 22.91 -12.57 -12.51
CA PHE A 823 23.41 -12.09 -13.83
C PHE A 823 22.89 -10.68 -14.21
N LEU A 824 21.70 -10.27 -13.74
CA LEU A 824 20.99 -9.07 -14.21
C LEU A 824 21.40 -7.72 -13.56
N GLY A 825 22.50 -7.69 -12.81
CA GLY A 825 22.88 -6.57 -11.92
C GLY A 825 23.13 -5.20 -12.58
N MET A 826 23.18 -5.12 -13.92
CA MET A 826 23.43 -3.86 -14.66
C MET A 826 22.34 -3.51 -15.70
N TRP A 827 21.23 -4.27 -15.74
CA TRP A 827 20.10 -4.04 -16.66
C TRP A 827 18.72 -3.93 -15.95
N SER A 828 18.71 -4.05 -14.61
CA SER A 828 17.49 -4.07 -13.79
C SER A 828 16.79 -2.72 -13.70
N SER A 829 17.53 -1.63 -13.46
CA SER A 829 17.04 -0.31 -13.00
C SER A 829 16.08 0.47 -13.92
N PHE A 830 15.64 -0.11 -15.04
CA PHE A 830 14.77 0.54 -16.02
C PHE A 830 13.70 -0.39 -16.61
N MET A 831 13.36 -1.53 -16.00
CA MET A 831 12.30 -2.40 -16.54
C MET A 831 10.91 -1.81 -16.28
N GLY A 832 10.57 -1.55 -15.02
CA GLY A 832 9.25 -1.12 -14.58
C GLY A 832 8.24 -2.29 -14.56
N GLN A 833 7.47 -2.41 -13.48
CA GLN A 833 6.57 -3.55 -13.27
C GLN A 833 5.38 -3.17 -12.39
N ILE A 834 4.21 -3.75 -12.68
CA ILE A 834 3.00 -3.57 -11.86
C ILE A 834 2.48 -4.96 -11.44
N SER A 835 2.46 -5.25 -10.15
CA SER A 835 1.82 -6.44 -9.59
C SER A 835 0.47 -6.05 -9.00
N THR A 836 -0.61 -6.57 -9.56
CA THR A 836 -1.98 -6.22 -9.16
C THR A 836 -2.75 -7.43 -8.65
N SER A 837 -3.78 -7.16 -7.85
CA SER A 837 -4.81 -8.15 -7.48
C SER A 837 -6.07 -7.41 -7.02
N HIS A 838 -7.24 -7.95 -7.36
CA HIS A 838 -8.54 -7.41 -6.96
C HIS A 838 -9.09 -8.12 -5.73
N LEU A 839 -9.61 -7.36 -4.76
CA LEU A 839 -10.44 -7.89 -3.68
C LEU A 839 -11.37 -6.77 -3.19
N THR A 840 -12.68 -7.00 -3.23
CA THR A 840 -13.68 -6.07 -2.69
C THR A 840 -14.54 -6.77 -1.65
N HIS A 841 -14.46 -6.29 -0.40
CA HIS A 841 -15.35 -6.67 0.69
C HIS A 841 -15.82 -5.39 1.40
N ASP A 842 -17.08 -5.31 1.82
CA ASP A 842 -17.61 -4.05 2.38
C ASP A 842 -16.98 -3.72 3.74
N LEU A 843 -16.76 -4.72 4.60
CA LEU A 843 -16.13 -4.58 5.92
C LEU A 843 -14.58 -4.60 5.91
N PHE A 844 -13.95 -4.49 4.75
CA PHE A 844 -12.49 -4.26 4.67
C PHE A 844 -12.23 -2.79 4.37
N ASP A 845 -11.40 -2.13 5.17
CA ASP A 845 -10.99 -0.73 5.00
C ASP A 845 -9.70 -0.58 4.18
N GLY A 846 -9.03 -1.70 3.88
CA GLY A 846 -7.82 -1.78 3.06
C GLY A 846 -7.25 -3.19 3.09
N TRP A 847 -6.24 -3.44 2.26
CA TRP A 847 -5.45 -4.68 2.22
C TRP A 847 -4.20 -4.45 1.38
N GLY A 848 -3.20 -5.34 1.44
CA GLY A 848 -1.98 -5.18 0.64
C GLY A 848 -0.91 -6.24 0.86
N TRP A 849 0.19 -6.09 0.11
CA TRP A 849 1.44 -6.86 0.16
C TRP A 849 2.56 -6.02 -0.49
N GLY A 850 3.82 -6.42 -0.36
CA GLY A 850 4.98 -5.67 -0.89
C GLY A 850 5.20 -5.74 -2.41
N GLU A 851 6.18 -5.00 -2.91
CA GLU A 851 6.55 -5.08 -4.32
C GLU A 851 7.26 -6.41 -4.67
N VAL A 852 7.05 -6.90 -5.91
CA VAL A 852 7.62 -8.18 -6.36
C VAL A 852 8.99 -8.05 -7.04
N VAL A 853 9.36 -6.83 -7.44
CA VAL A 853 10.67 -6.45 -7.99
C VAL A 853 11.05 -5.02 -7.54
N PRO A 854 12.34 -4.68 -7.36
CA PRO A 854 12.73 -3.41 -6.73
C PRO A 854 12.29 -2.14 -7.45
N ASP A 855 12.21 -2.16 -8.78
CA ASP A 855 11.78 -1.07 -9.66
C ASP A 855 10.28 -1.16 -10.05
N GLY A 856 9.50 -1.92 -9.28
CA GLY A 856 8.07 -2.15 -9.51
C GLY A 856 7.17 -1.65 -8.38
N VAL A 857 5.86 -1.77 -8.60
CA VAL A 857 4.81 -1.43 -7.62
C VAL A 857 3.89 -2.63 -7.35
N GLY A 858 3.58 -2.89 -6.08
CA GLY A 858 2.46 -3.72 -5.67
C GLY A 858 1.20 -2.87 -5.53
N ILE A 859 0.11 -3.23 -6.18
CA ILE A 859 -1.17 -2.50 -6.14
C ILE A 859 -2.31 -3.45 -5.78
N ALA A 860 -2.72 -3.40 -4.53
CA ALA A 860 -3.95 -4.02 -4.06
C ALA A 860 -5.11 -3.04 -4.24
N TYR A 861 -6.27 -3.47 -4.77
CA TYR A 861 -7.40 -2.54 -4.98
C TYR A 861 -8.78 -3.14 -4.68
N SER A 862 -9.68 -2.25 -4.25
CA SER A 862 -11.07 -2.54 -3.89
C SER A 862 -12.02 -1.56 -4.56
N ILE A 863 -13.05 -2.06 -5.26
CA ILE A 863 -13.98 -1.25 -6.07
C ILE A 863 -15.36 -1.24 -5.42
N LYS A 864 -15.51 -0.40 -4.40
CA LYS A 864 -16.78 -0.19 -3.67
C LYS A 864 -17.84 0.41 -4.60
N LYS A 865 -19.06 0.61 -4.09
CA LYS A 865 -20.20 1.14 -4.86
C LYS A 865 -19.91 2.51 -5.50
N ASN A 866 -19.34 3.43 -4.69
CA ASN A 866 -19.14 4.84 -5.03
C ASN A 866 -17.66 5.30 -4.91
N SER A 867 -16.73 4.42 -4.58
CA SER A 867 -15.30 4.74 -4.43
C SER A 867 -14.41 3.59 -4.95
N VAL A 868 -13.14 3.91 -5.19
CA VAL A 868 -12.07 2.94 -5.45
C VAL A 868 -10.93 3.22 -4.48
N HIS A 869 -10.43 2.18 -3.81
CA HIS A 869 -9.30 2.31 -2.89
C HIS A 869 -8.14 1.47 -3.41
N PHE A 870 -6.93 2.02 -3.33
CA PHE A 870 -5.68 1.38 -3.72
C PHE A 870 -4.72 1.38 -2.53
N ASN A 871 -4.06 0.27 -2.25
CA ASN A 871 -2.83 0.25 -1.46
C ASN A 871 -1.67 0.03 -2.42
N ILE A 872 -0.69 0.93 -2.40
CA ILE A 872 0.43 1.00 -3.34
C ILE A 872 1.71 0.84 -2.52
N ALA A 873 2.40 -0.27 -2.70
CA ALA A 873 3.69 -0.57 -2.08
C ALA A 873 4.82 -0.55 -3.11
N CYS A 874 5.98 -0.02 -2.73
CA CYS A 874 7.17 0.04 -3.59
C CYS A 874 8.46 0.14 -2.76
N ARG A 875 9.62 0.10 -3.43
CA ARG A 875 10.85 0.62 -2.83
C ARG A 875 10.83 2.14 -2.80
N LYS A 876 11.46 2.74 -1.80
CA LYS A 876 11.80 4.17 -1.87
C LYS A 876 12.80 4.41 -3.00
N ALA A 877 12.67 5.58 -3.63
CA ALA A 877 13.74 6.15 -4.43
C ALA A 877 14.91 6.60 -3.53
N ILE A 878 16.03 6.96 -4.14
CA ILE A 878 17.21 7.51 -3.43
C ILE A 878 16.80 8.77 -2.64
N ASP A 879 17.42 8.97 -1.48
CA ASP A 879 17.09 10.05 -0.54
C ASP A 879 16.93 11.42 -1.20
N GLY A 880 15.87 12.14 -0.82
CA GLY A 880 15.47 13.42 -1.42
C GLY A 880 14.52 13.33 -2.62
N GLN A 881 14.26 12.14 -3.17
CA GLN A 881 13.25 11.97 -4.24
C GLN A 881 11.82 11.81 -3.69
N PRO A 882 10.77 12.22 -4.43
CA PRO A 882 9.37 12.01 -4.04
C PRO A 882 8.99 10.53 -3.88
N SER A 883 8.04 10.26 -2.99
CA SER A 883 7.42 8.93 -2.82
C SER A 883 6.79 8.44 -4.13
N VAL A 884 7.36 7.39 -4.71
CA VAL A 884 6.82 6.73 -5.93
C VAL A 884 5.39 6.24 -5.68
N ALA A 885 5.11 5.67 -4.51
CA ALA A 885 3.76 5.22 -4.14
C ALA A 885 2.73 6.37 -4.12
N ARG A 886 3.10 7.53 -3.56
CA ARG A 886 2.23 8.72 -3.53
C ARG A 886 2.05 9.34 -4.92
N SER A 887 3.13 9.49 -5.69
CA SER A 887 3.07 9.99 -7.07
C SER A 887 2.24 9.07 -7.98
N PHE A 888 2.32 7.75 -7.78
CA PHE A 888 1.49 6.79 -8.52
C PHE A 888 0.03 6.84 -8.09
N GLY A 889 -0.26 7.08 -6.80
CA GLY A 889 -1.61 7.34 -6.30
C GLY A 889 -2.27 8.55 -6.97
N HIS A 890 -1.56 9.67 -7.04
CA HIS A 890 -2.02 10.87 -7.75
C HIS A 890 -2.28 10.61 -9.24
N LEU A 891 -1.37 9.90 -9.93
CA LEU A 891 -1.56 9.52 -11.34
C LEU A 891 -2.73 8.55 -11.55
N LEU A 892 -3.08 7.71 -10.57
CA LEU A 892 -4.28 6.86 -10.61
C LEU A 892 -5.57 7.69 -10.47
N GLU A 893 -5.63 8.64 -9.53
CA GLU A 893 -6.76 9.55 -9.40
C GLU A 893 -6.96 10.40 -10.67
N GLU A 894 -5.90 11.01 -11.18
CA GLU A 894 -5.92 11.79 -12.42
C GLU A 894 -6.43 10.92 -13.60
N SER A 895 -5.89 9.71 -13.75
CA SER A 895 -6.32 8.75 -14.78
C SER A 895 -7.80 8.37 -14.64
N LEU A 896 -8.30 8.18 -13.42
CA LEU A 896 -9.73 7.91 -13.17
C LEU A 896 -10.63 9.11 -13.49
N LEU A 897 -10.17 10.34 -13.22
CA LEU A 897 -10.92 11.56 -13.55
C LEU A 897 -10.96 11.82 -15.07
N GLU A 898 -9.85 11.66 -15.77
CA GLU A 898 -9.79 11.72 -17.24
C GLU A 898 -10.69 10.67 -17.89
N MET A 899 -10.58 9.40 -17.45
CA MET A 899 -11.40 8.31 -17.97
C MET A 899 -12.89 8.55 -17.73
N ARG A 900 -13.27 9.13 -16.58
CA ARG A 900 -14.65 9.58 -16.34
C ARG A 900 -15.08 10.63 -17.36
N HIS A 901 -14.30 11.70 -17.52
CA HIS A 901 -14.64 12.80 -18.42
C HIS A 901 -14.86 12.32 -19.86
N VAL A 902 -13.95 11.48 -20.38
CA VAL A 902 -14.06 10.85 -21.70
C VAL A 902 -15.37 10.06 -21.85
N MET A 903 -15.73 9.24 -20.85
CA MET A 903 -16.88 8.35 -20.94
C MET A 903 -18.23 9.06 -20.71
N GLU A 904 -18.27 10.08 -19.85
CA GLU A 904 -19.45 10.94 -19.66
C GLU A 904 -19.69 11.83 -20.89
N THR A 905 -18.64 12.41 -21.50
CA THR A 905 -18.77 13.18 -22.74
C THR A 905 -19.18 12.28 -23.92
N ASP A 906 -18.65 11.06 -24.05
CA ASP A 906 -19.13 10.08 -25.04
C ASP A 906 -20.61 9.69 -24.85
N GLN A 907 -21.07 9.54 -23.61
CA GLN A 907 -22.50 9.31 -23.31
C GLN A 907 -23.36 10.53 -23.70
N ALA A 908 -22.93 11.75 -23.38
CA ALA A 908 -23.63 12.98 -23.72
C ALA A 908 -23.73 13.18 -25.24
N LEU A 909 -22.62 13.03 -25.97
CA LEU A 909 -22.58 13.09 -27.43
C LEU A 909 -23.52 12.07 -28.09
N LYS A 910 -23.56 10.83 -27.56
CA LYS A 910 -24.47 9.77 -28.01
C LYS A 910 -25.94 9.97 -27.62
N LEU A 911 -26.24 10.88 -26.68
CA LEU A 911 -27.59 11.33 -26.41
C LEU A 911 -27.98 12.46 -27.38
N THR A 912 -27.11 13.45 -27.58
CA THR A 912 -27.31 14.55 -28.55
C THR A 912 -27.43 14.04 -30.00
N ALA A 913 -26.81 12.92 -30.36
CA ALA A 913 -26.96 12.30 -31.68
C ALA A 913 -28.17 11.34 -31.81
N LYS A 914 -29.04 11.26 -30.79
CA LYS A 914 -30.32 10.51 -30.80
C LYS A 914 -31.55 11.40 -30.64
N LEU A 915 -31.34 12.65 -30.23
CA LEU A 915 -32.34 13.71 -30.13
C LEU A 915 -32.39 14.49 -31.47
#